data_AF-A0A317ZF91-F1
#
_entry.id   AF-A0A317ZF91-F1
#
_cell.length_a   1.000
_cell.length_b   1.000
_cell.length_c   1.000
_cell.angle_alpha   90.00
_cell.angle_beta   90.00
_cell.angle_gamma   90.00
#
_symmetry.space_group_name_H-M   'P 1'
#
loop_
_entity.id
_entity.type
_entity.pdbx_description
1 polymer ?
#
loop_
_entity_poly.entity_id
_entity_poly.type
_entity_poly.pdbx_seq_one_letter_code
_entity_poly.pdbx_strand_id
1 'polypeptide(L)'
;MKPKPRKFIPGLLFWAVLVASNLPTAHAGLPDDTTVYWNGSGKRVHIEKCRRLTDDPAELAKLTKMTLAEAKVKELPPCSRCPGSELNEERLAETSDAASQKAKAFPPETKVYWDGGKRGHIASCRRFPEDKEVNSTYGKMTAAGAMLCSRCPGSQLNVERKARSSNKSKDYGKYGRKGAKARAAWLNYPEKEYDPKTKAYCDALWMRVHEESCPMVLLKDKKRVITLEQADKEGWRIGETGQSGRERCCFHGYRRNHPEKEFNQDTPGLTQIMKSGRLKWHQAGCHRFIIKPEHVPMTMGEAMAKTDMNPYVCVHCIERGPNLTTVDLKKLRQRPTAPEFTPPAGWTPEPFSPDKRPSEKEIDILIQETLARDYSILEAPFENPLASLEEFMGMRFFFPVDNWLTFYQAYRATGDKRILESLRVSARHYRDLCNNYPDVAQLKARDPEGMAFMYSMAVSARLTLKLARKHPEQVNEQEIAEAASFLKAIVSTLKPVCEGDDNLDSEMGIPKELADDFRRRAFNRALNGIGTIAMATAALEDLQVVVKTSALQPQIDRYRKCVREYFKNWKSEGCLYTEADGKTYFYYPYIAGGDTKRQNGLLLGGADDQGHYSHSMQGVMLVHDATPELGADDEFMTAVANAVYHNSYTKNGSIQCPSADKIQPLSRKKFGAPIDRFYMFEAFRDGVIEGQCSKLSPSEKVSVNSEYSSRLKTLHAQYLKALRENPGLIHL
;
A
#
# COMPACT_ATOMS: atom_id res chain seq x y z
N MET A 1 25.24 -2.67 39.83
CA MET A 1 24.01 -1.85 39.91
C MET A 1 22.99 -2.61 40.76
N LYS A 2 22.59 -2.05 41.92
CA LYS A 2 21.59 -2.64 42.84
C LYS A 2 20.16 -2.47 42.29
N PRO A 3 19.24 -3.44 42.45
CA PRO A 3 17.84 -3.24 42.09
C PRO A 3 17.09 -2.47 43.19
N LYS A 4 16.27 -1.48 42.78
CA LYS A 4 15.39 -0.70 43.66
C LYS A 4 14.17 -1.54 44.12
N PRO A 5 13.70 -1.41 45.37
CA PRO A 5 12.53 -2.13 45.86
C PRO A 5 11.22 -1.43 45.46
N ARG A 6 10.19 -2.24 45.14
CA ARG A 6 8.81 -1.79 44.92
C ARG A 6 8.15 -1.52 46.28
N LYS A 7 7.53 -0.33 46.41
CA LYS A 7 6.74 0.06 47.59
C LYS A 7 5.38 -0.66 47.59
N PHE A 8 5.11 -1.34 48.70
CA PHE A 8 3.80 -1.79 49.15
C PHE A 8 2.97 -0.59 49.62
N ILE A 9 1.66 -0.57 49.33
CA ILE A 9 0.67 0.29 50.01
C ILE A 9 -0.44 -0.63 50.54
N PRO A 10 -0.78 -0.57 51.85
CA PRO A 10 -1.77 -1.44 52.45
C PRO A 10 -3.21 -0.89 52.38
N GLY A 11 -4.13 -1.85 52.51
CA GLY A 11 -5.59 -1.81 52.43
C GLY A 11 -6.37 -0.62 53.00
N LEU A 12 -7.61 -0.52 52.52
CA LEU A 12 -8.75 -0.10 53.31
C LEU A 12 -10.00 -0.88 52.88
N LEU A 13 -10.49 -1.70 53.81
CA LEU A 13 -11.84 -2.24 53.85
C LEU A 13 -12.83 -1.08 54.04
N PHE A 14 -14.01 -1.13 53.40
CA PHE A 14 -15.28 -0.78 54.07
C PHE A 14 -16.50 -1.35 53.33
N TRP A 15 -17.19 -2.23 54.04
CA TRP A 15 -18.60 -2.62 54.09
C TRP A 15 -19.53 -2.69 52.87
N ALA A 16 -20.22 -3.84 52.85
CA ALA A 16 -21.43 -4.14 52.10
C ALA A 16 -22.69 -3.54 52.75
N VAL A 17 -23.67 -3.16 51.92
CA VAL A 17 -25.11 -3.28 52.22
C VAL A 17 -25.84 -3.71 50.94
N LEU A 18 -26.56 -4.83 51.05
CA LEU A 18 -27.50 -5.38 50.06
C LEU A 18 -28.75 -4.49 49.93
N VAL A 19 -29.27 -4.34 48.71
CA VAL A 19 -30.70 -4.54 48.44
C VAL A 19 -30.83 -5.30 47.12
N ALA A 20 -31.13 -6.60 47.21
CA ALA A 20 -31.56 -7.41 46.08
C ALA A 20 -33.10 -7.43 46.07
N SER A 21 -33.71 -6.83 45.06
CA SER A 21 -35.13 -6.96 44.75
C SER A 21 -35.28 -7.81 43.48
N ASN A 22 -35.26 -9.13 43.64
CA ASN A 22 -35.73 -10.06 42.62
C ASN A 22 -37.24 -10.26 42.81
N LEU A 23 -38.04 -9.45 42.13
CA LEU A 23 -39.44 -9.79 41.86
C LEU A 23 -39.50 -10.53 40.51
N PRO A 24 -40.23 -11.64 40.40
CA PRO A 24 -40.52 -12.24 39.11
C PRO A 24 -41.39 -11.27 38.33
N THR A 25 -40.84 -10.63 37.30
CA THR A 25 -41.64 -9.94 36.29
C THR A 25 -42.44 -11.01 35.56
N ALA A 26 -43.75 -11.06 35.82
CA ALA A 26 -44.67 -11.75 34.93
C ALA A 26 -44.43 -11.20 33.51
N HIS A 27 -44.20 -12.09 32.55
CA HIS A 27 -44.02 -11.75 31.14
C HIS A 27 -45.32 -11.09 30.64
N ALA A 28 -45.37 -9.77 30.69
CA ALA A 28 -46.45 -9.02 30.08
C ALA A 28 -46.24 -9.10 28.56
N GLY A 29 -46.97 -9.99 27.90
CA GLY A 29 -47.04 -10.01 26.45
C GLY A 29 -47.37 -8.62 25.89
N LEU A 30 -46.99 -8.37 24.63
CA LEU A 30 -47.25 -7.08 23.99
C LEU A 30 -48.72 -6.67 24.14
N PRO A 31 -49.01 -5.44 24.60
CA PRO A 31 -50.37 -4.93 24.68
C PRO A 31 -51.09 -5.03 23.33
N ASP A 32 -52.37 -5.36 23.36
CA ASP A 32 -53.18 -5.58 22.16
C ASP A 32 -53.33 -4.32 21.29
N ASP A 33 -53.16 -3.13 21.87
CA ASP A 33 -53.13 -1.83 21.20
C ASP A 33 -51.76 -1.47 20.58
N THR A 34 -50.76 -2.35 20.70
CA THR A 34 -49.43 -2.13 20.08
C THR A 34 -49.56 -1.98 18.57
N THR A 35 -49.06 -0.87 18.03
CA THR A 35 -48.97 -0.67 16.59
C THR A 35 -48.01 -1.65 15.93
N VAL A 36 -48.47 -2.32 14.88
CA VAL A 36 -47.69 -3.28 14.09
C VAL A 36 -47.79 -2.97 12.58
N TYR A 37 -46.76 -3.37 11.84
CA TYR A 37 -46.58 -3.13 10.42
C TYR A 37 -46.52 -4.44 9.65
N TRP A 38 -47.26 -4.52 8.55
CA TRP A 38 -47.34 -5.71 7.70
C TRP A 38 -47.13 -5.35 6.23
N ASN A 39 -46.33 -6.13 5.52
CA ASN A 39 -45.95 -5.86 4.12
C ASN A 39 -46.94 -6.43 3.08
N GLY A 40 -48.16 -6.81 3.50
CA GLY A 40 -49.20 -7.34 2.62
C GLY A 40 -48.99 -8.78 2.13
N SER A 41 -47.82 -9.39 2.36
CA SER A 41 -47.46 -10.71 1.80
C SER A 41 -46.81 -11.67 2.81
N GLY A 42 -46.36 -11.17 3.96
CA GLY A 42 -45.71 -11.96 5.00
C GLY A 42 -46.69 -12.70 5.91
N LYS A 43 -46.21 -13.75 6.59
CA LYS A 43 -47.00 -14.46 7.61
C LYS A 43 -46.92 -13.83 9.01
N ARG A 44 -46.29 -12.66 9.14
CA ARG A 44 -45.93 -12.06 10.43
C ARG A 44 -45.96 -10.54 10.35
N VAL A 45 -46.31 -9.90 11.47
CA VAL A 45 -46.23 -8.45 11.64
C VAL A 45 -44.96 -8.02 12.37
N HIS A 46 -44.54 -6.78 12.16
CA HIS A 46 -43.37 -6.20 12.79
C HIS A 46 -43.76 -5.01 13.66
N ILE A 47 -43.22 -4.91 14.87
CA ILE A 47 -43.43 -3.72 15.71
C ILE A 47 -42.35 -2.68 15.41
N GLU A 48 -42.59 -1.44 15.84
CA GLU A 48 -41.60 -0.37 15.78
C GLU A 48 -40.30 -0.80 16.48
N LYS A 49 -39.14 -0.53 15.86
CA LYS A 49 -37.79 -1.01 16.27
C LYS A 49 -37.51 -2.50 16.03
N CYS A 50 -38.37 -3.24 15.34
CA CYS A 50 -37.98 -4.57 14.86
C CYS A 50 -36.87 -4.44 13.81
N ARG A 51 -35.73 -5.12 13.99
CA ARG A 51 -34.59 -5.09 13.03
C ARG A 51 -34.93 -5.54 11.60
N ARG A 52 -36.09 -6.17 11.39
CA ARG A 52 -36.58 -6.60 10.07
C ARG A 52 -37.60 -5.64 9.45
N LEU A 53 -38.05 -4.66 10.23
CA LEU A 53 -38.82 -3.53 9.73
C LEU A 53 -37.82 -2.54 9.11
N THR A 54 -38.21 -1.91 8.00
CA THR A 54 -37.43 -0.83 7.38
C THR A 54 -37.47 0.41 8.27
N ASP A 55 -36.35 1.14 8.36
CA ASP A 55 -36.29 2.44 9.05
C ASP A 55 -36.54 3.61 8.09
N ASP A 56 -36.72 3.35 6.79
CA ASP A 56 -37.05 4.37 5.79
C ASP A 56 -38.54 4.78 5.90
N PRO A 57 -38.84 6.06 6.19
CA PRO A 57 -40.22 6.56 6.29
C PRO A 57 -41.06 6.32 5.03
N ALA A 58 -40.47 6.38 3.84
CA ALA A 58 -41.17 6.20 2.57
C ALA A 58 -41.59 4.74 2.35
N GLU A 59 -40.76 3.79 2.76
CA GLU A 59 -41.09 2.36 2.72
C GLU A 59 -42.03 1.97 3.87
N LEU A 60 -41.87 2.56 5.06
CA LEU A 60 -42.75 2.32 6.20
C LEU A 60 -44.20 2.77 5.90
N ALA A 61 -44.37 3.87 5.17
CA ALA A 61 -45.66 4.38 4.73
C ALA A 61 -46.40 3.44 3.76
N LYS A 62 -45.68 2.52 3.09
CA LYS A 62 -46.26 1.52 2.18
C LYS A 62 -46.78 0.28 2.93
N LEU A 63 -46.42 0.11 4.21
CA LEU A 63 -46.83 -1.05 5.01
C LEU A 63 -48.22 -0.83 5.60
N THR A 64 -49.01 -1.90 5.69
CA THR A 64 -50.29 -1.86 6.40
C THR A 64 -50.02 -1.72 7.90
N LYS A 65 -50.46 -0.60 8.47
CA LYS A 65 -50.41 -0.31 9.90
C LYS A 65 -51.72 -0.80 10.55
N MET A 66 -51.62 -1.60 11.60
CA MET A 66 -52.76 -2.08 12.39
C MET A 66 -52.35 -2.28 13.85
N THR A 67 -53.30 -2.53 14.73
CA THR A 67 -53.05 -2.94 16.11
C THR A 67 -52.69 -4.42 16.19
N LEU A 68 -52.04 -4.83 17.28
CA LEU A 68 -51.71 -6.24 17.50
C LEU A 68 -52.97 -7.10 17.61
N ALA A 69 -54.06 -6.59 18.19
CA ALA A 69 -55.36 -7.25 18.22
C ALA A 69 -55.89 -7.54 16.80
N GLU A 70 -55.86 -6.54 15.91
CA GLU A 70 -56.28 -6.71 14.52
C GLU A 70 -55.39 -7.70 13.76
N ALA A 71 -54.08 -7.69 14.04
CA ALA A 71 -53.15 -8.66 13.47
C ALA A 71 -53.42 -10.09 13.97
N LYS A 72 -53.78 -10.28 15.24
CA LYS A 72 -54.18 -11.57 15.82
C LYS A 72 -55.44 -12.12 15.16
N VAL A 73 -56.45 -11.28 14.93
CA VAL A 73 -57.67 -11.68 14.18
C VAL A 73 -57.36 -12.13 12.76
N LYS A 74 -56.29 -11.59 12.15
CA LYS A 74 -55.79 -11.98 10.83
C LYS A 74 -54.78 -13.15 10.86
N GLU A 75 -54.58 -13.80 12.00
CA GLU A 75 -53.58 -14.85 12.21
C GLU A 75 -52.14 -14.45 11.83
N LEU A 76 -51.79 -13.17 12.01
CA LEU A 76 -50.47 -12.63 11.73
C LEU A 76 -49.69 -12.40 13.04
N PRO A 77 -49.00 -13.42 13.59
CA PRO A 77 -48.26 -13.24 14.84
C PRO A 77 -47.08 -12.29 14.66
N PRO A 78 -46.63 -11.61 15.73
CA PRO A 78 -45.41 -10.82 15.69
C PRO A 78 -44.19 -11.62 15.21
N CYS A 79 -43.26 -10.93 14.55
CA CYS A 79 -41.97 -11.52 14.21
C CYS A 79 -41.26 -12.01 15.48
N SER A 80 -40.63 -13.18 15.43
CA SER A 80 -39.81 -13.73 16.53
C SER A 80 -38.54 -12.93 16.85
N ARG A 81 -38.36 -11.78 16.19
CA ARG A 81 -37.29 -10.81 16.44
C ARG A 81 -37.83 -9.42 16.83
N CYS A 82 -39.16 -9.29 16.97
CA CYS A 82 -39.76 -8.08 17.51
C CYS A 82 -39.43 -7.97 19.00
N PRO A 83 -39.03 -6.79 19.50
CA PRO A 83 -38.95 -6.55 20.95
C PRO A 83 -40.25 -6.96 21.65
N GLY A 84 -40.20 -7.61 22.81
CA GLY A 84 -41.38 -8.01 23.58
C GLY A 84 -42.29 -9.08 22.96
N SER A 85 -42.00 -9.61 21.76
CA SER A 85 -42.78 -10.76 21.28
C SER A 85 -42.40 -12.01 22.06
N GLU A 86 -43.40 -12.84 22.41
CA GLU A 86 -43.20 -14.09 23.18
C GLU A 86 -42.08 -14.95 22.58
N LEU A 87 -42.06 -15.12 21.26
CA LEU A 87 -41.02 -15.86 20.55
C LEU A 87 -39.61 -15.22 20.61
N ASN A 88 -39.51 -13.90 20.76
CA ASN A 88 -38.22 -13.23 20.97
C ASN A 88 -37.79 -13.33 22.43
N GLU A 89 -38.73 -13.28 23.38
CA GLU A 89 -38.45 -13.45 24.80
C GLU A 89 -38.03 -14.90 25.13
N GLU A 90 -38.69 -15.91 24.58
CA GLU A 90 -38.26 -17.32 24.65
C GLU A 90 -36.83 -17.49 24.10
N ARG A 91 -36.54 -16.87 22.94
CA ARG A 91 -35.20 -16.93 22.34
C ARG A 91 -34.16 -16.19 23.18
N LEU A 92 -34.53 -15.08 23.81
CA LEU A 92 -33.65 -14.31 24.69
C LEU A 92 -33.41 -15.08 26.00
N ALA A 93 -34.42 -15.76 26.54
CA ALA A 93 -34.29 -16.67 27.67
C ALA A 93 -33.33 -17.84 27.33
N GLU A 94 -33.53 -18.52 26.19
CA GLU A 94 -32.63 -19.58 25.71
C GLU A 94 -31.18 -19.11 25.51
N THR A 95 -30.99 -17.88 25.03
CA THR A 95 -29.64 -17.32 24.81
C THR A 95 -29.00 -16.80 26.09
N SER A 96 -29.79 -16.33 27.06
CA SER A 96 -29.32 -15.96 28.39
C SER A 96 -28.89 -17.18 29.22
N ASP A 97 -29.61 -18.29 29.11
CA ASP A 97 -29.22 -19.59 29.68
C ASP A 97 -27.99 -20.18 28.99
N ALA A 98 -27.83 -19.97 27.68
CA ALA A 98 -26.62 -20.36 26.95
C ALA A 98 -25.39 -19.49 27.30
N ALA A 99 -25.58 -18.28 27.84
CA ALA A 99 -24.50 -17.39 28.28
C ALA A 99 -24.11 -17.62 29.75
N SER A 100 -25.04 -18.08 30.59
CA SER A 100 -24.79 -18.43 32.00
C SER A 100 -24.22 -19.86 32.18
N GLN A 101 -24.37 -20.73 31.18
CA GLN A 101 -23.70 -22.03 31.16
C GLN A 101 -22.18 -21.85 30.96
N LYS A 102 -21.42 -21.82 32.06
CA LYS A 102 -20.05 -22.36 32.08
C LYS A 102 -20.08 -23.66 31.28
N ALA A 103 -19.15 -23.84 30.34
CA ALA A 103 -19.08 -25.06 29.53
C ALA A 103 -19.20 -26.27 30.46
N LYS A 104 -20.38 -26.89 30.53
CA LYS A 104 -20.56 -28.12 31.28
C LYS A 104 -19.65 -29.10 30.57
N ALA A 105 -18.58 -29.51 31.25
CA ALA A 105 -17.70 -30.54 30.71
C ALA A 105 -18.60 -31.70 30.30
N PHE A 106 -18.48 -32.16 29.06
CA PHE A 106 -19.22 -33.34 28.63
C PHE A 106 -18.88 -34.48 29.58
N PRO A 107 -19.87 -35.24 30.06
CA PRO A 107 -19.58 -36.42 30.86
C PRO A 107 -18.59 -37.33 30.11
N PRO A 108 -17.56 -37.90 30.78
CA PRO A 108 -16.53 -38.72 30.14
C PRO A 108 -17.07 -39.88 29.28
N GLU A 109 -18.26 -40.37 29.59
CA GLU A 109 -19.00 -41.43 28.90
C GLU A 109 -19.75 -40.96 27.63
N THR A 110 -19.80 -39.65 27.36
CA THR A 110 -20.46 -39.10 26.18
C THR A 110 -19.89 -39.75 24.92
N LYS A 111 -20.75 -40.41 24.13
CA LYS A 111 -20.35 -41.06 22.89
C LYS A 111 -19.89 -40.02 21.86
N VAL A 112 -18.72 -40.24 21.29
CA VAL A 112 -18.13 -39.40 20.24
C VAL A 112 -17.62 -40.26 19.09
N TYR A 113 -17.62 -39.69 17.90
CA TYR A 113 -16.76 -40.15 16.82
C TYR A 113 -15.40 -39.45 16.94
N TRP A 114 -14.33 -40.24 16.99
CA TRP A 114 -12.95 -39.78 17.05
C TRP A 114 -12.04 -40.75 16.29
N ASP A 115 -11.29 -40.23 15.33
CA ASP A 115 -10.41 -40.96 14.41
C ASP A 115 -8.95 -41.03 14.87
N GLY A 116 -8.68 -40.62 16.12
CA GLY A 116 -7.32 -40.45 16.64
C GLY A 116 -6.71 -39.07 16.36
N GLY A 117 -7.40 -38.20 15.62
CA GLY A 117 -6.94 -36.84 15.31
C GLY A 117 -7.06 -35.86 16.48
N LYS A 118 -6.82 -34.57 16.23
CA LYS A 118 -6.91 -33.53 17.28
C LYS A 118 -8.35 -33.17 17.68
N ARG A 119 -9.36 -33.70 16.96
CA ARG A 119 -10.76 -33.29 17.07
C ARG A 119 -11.70 -34.49 17.04
N GLY A 120 -12.70 -34.49 17.92
CA GLY A 120 -13.83 -35.42 17.85
C GLY A 120 -15.18 -34.73 17.70
N HIS A 121 -16.20 -35.52 17.41
CA HIS A 121 -17.55 -35.08 17.07
C HIS A 121 -18.60 -35.84 17.89
N ILE A 122 -19.53 -35.13 18.52
CA ILE A 122 -20.76 -35.76 19.05
C ILE A 122 -21.74 -35.98 17.90
N ALA A 123 -22.68 -36.92 18.05
CA ALA A 123 -23.67 -37.26 17.02
C ALA A 123 -24.47 -36.04 16.53
N SER A 124 -24.77 -35.08 17.41
CA SER A 124 -25.48 -33.84 17.06
C SER A 124 -24.61 -32.75 16.40
N CYS A 125 -23.33 -33.03 16.14
CA CYS A 125 -22.46 -32.09 15.45
C CYS A 125 -22.80 -32.06 13.95
N ARG A 126 -23.03 -30.86 13.38
CA ARG A 126 -23.24 -30.71 11.92
C ARG A 126 -22.08 -31.18 11.04
N ARG A 127 -20.91 -31.44 11.62
CA ARG A 127 -19.73 -32.02 10.93
C ARG A 127 -19.51 -33.48 11.28
N PHE A 128 -20.48 -34.11 11.94
CA PHE A 128 -20.46 -35.55 12.16
C PHE A 128 -20.53 -36.24 10.78
N PRO A 129 -19.60 -37.14 10.44
CA PRO A 129 -19.66 -37.85 9.17
C PRO A 129 -20.91 -38.72 9.12
N GLU A 130 -21.72 -38.58 8.07
CA GLU A 130 -23.02 -39.27 7.94
C GLU A 130 -22.85 -40.80 7.82
N ASP A 131 -21.68 -41.28 7.43
CA ASP A 131 -21.32 -42.68 7.21
C ASP A 131 -20.59 -43.33 8.39
N LYS A 132 -20.50 -42.66 9.54
CA LYS A 132 -19.70 -43.13 10.69
C LYS A 132 -20.55 -43.27 11.95
N GLU A 133 -20.30 -44.33 12.71
CA GLU A 133 -20.85 -44.49 14.04
C GLU A 133 -19.92 -43.90 15.10
N VAL A 134 -20.49 -43.51 16.24
CA VAL A 134 -19.69 -43.13 17.42
C VAL A 134 -18.81 -44.31 17.85
N ASN A 135 -17.50 -44.09 17.90
CA ASN A 135 -16.50 -45.15 18.08
C ASN A 135 -15.63 -44.95 19.34
N SER A 136 -15.87 -43.89 20.13
CA SER A 136 -15.13 -43.57 21.35
C SER A 136 -15.99 -42.83 22.36
N THR A 137 -15.39 -42.45 23.49
CA THR A 137 -16.02 -41.60 24.50
C THR A 137 -15.25 -40.29 24.66
N TYR A 138 -15.94 -39.24 25.10
CA TYR A 138 -15.33 -37.92 25.33
C TYR A 138 -14.15 -38.00 26.30
N GLY A 139 -14.23 -38.83 27.33
CA GLY A 139 -13.14 -39.09 28.28
C GLY A 139 -11.91 -39.72 27.62
N LYS A 140 -12.08 -40.75 26.78
CA LYS A 140 -10.97 -41.38 26.05
C LYS A 140 -10.31 -40.42 25.07
N MET A 141 -11.10 -39.66 24.33
CA MET A 141 -10.59 -38.65 23.39
C MET A 141 -9.80 -37.54 24.11
N THR A 142 -10.33 -37.02 25.23
CA THR A 142 -9.67 -35.94 25.98
C THR A 142 -8.42 -36.40 26.71
N ALA A 143 -8.40 -37.63 27.23
CA ALA A 143 -7.18 -38.24 27.79
C ALA A 143 -6.03 -38.34 26.77
N ALA A 144 -6.36 -38.46 25.48
CA ALA A 144 -5.38 -38.43 24.38
C ALA A 144 -5.03 -37.01 23.88
N GLY A 145 -5.46 -35.95 24.59
CA GLY A 145 -5.19 -34.56 24.24
C GLY A 145 -6.03 -34.01 23.08
N ALA A 146 -7.03 -34.76 22.60
CA ALA A 146 -7.98 -34.29 21.60
C ALA A 146 -9.18 -33.59 22.26
N MET A 147 -9.89 -32.77 21.49
CA MET A 147 -11.00 -31.95 22.02
C MET A 147 -12.12 -31.82 20.99
N LEU A 148 -13.36 -31.63 21.43
CA LEU A 148 -14.48 -31.53 20.51
C LEU A 148 -14.29 -30.40 19.50
N CYS A 149 -14.73 -30.65 18.26
CA CYS A 149 -14.78 -29.67 17.19
C CYS A 149 -15.52 -28.39 17.62
N SER A 150 -15.09 -27.22 17.12
CA SER A 150 -15.72 -25.92 17.41
C SER A 150 -17.17 -25.80 16.93
N ARG A 151 -17.65 -26.77 16.14
CA ARG A 151 -19.03 -26.83 15.64
C ARG A 151 -19.92 -27.78 16.46
N CYS A 152 -19.35 -28.62 17.32
CA CYS A 152 -20.14 -29.45 18.23
C CYS A 152 -20.98 -28.56 19.16
N PRO A 153 -22.29 -28.76 19.27
CA PRO A 153 -23.10 -28.12 20.31
C PRO A 153 -22.45 -28.31 21.69
N GLY A 154 -22.47 -27.29 22.56
CA GLY A 154 -21.93 -27.35 23.92
C GLY A 154 -20.41 -27.46 24.06
N SER A 155 -19.62 -27.69 22.99
CA SER A 155 -18.16 -27.77 23.14
C SER A 155 -17.56 -26.46 23.60
N GLN A 156 -16.50 -26.52 24.41
CA GLN A 156 -15.80 -25.32 24.88
C GLN A 156 -15.43 -24.39 23.71
N LEU A 157 -14.95 -24.93 22.59
CA LEU A 157 -14.66 -24.14 21.39
C LEU A 157 -15.91 -23.55 20.71
N ASN A 158 -17.05 -24.22 20.79
CA ASN A 158 -18.32 -23.68 20.29
C ASN A 158 -18.81 -22.53 21.18
N VAL A 159 -18.72 -22.69 22.50
CA VAL A 159 -19.03 -21.67 23.50
C VAL A 159 -18.11 -20.47 23.33
N GLU A 160 -16.79 -20.66 23.24
CA GLU A 160 -15.82 -19.60 22.97
C GLU A 160 -16.08 -18.92 21.62
N ARG A 161 -16.43 -19.68 20.57
CA ARG A 161 -16.79 -19.10 19.28
C ARG A 161 -18.09 -18.29 19.38
N LYS A 162 -19.10 -18.79 20.09
CA LYS A 162 -20.38 -18.10 20.30
C LYS A 162 -20.18 -16.83 21.12
N ALA A 163 -19.41 -16.88 22.20
CA ALA A 163 -19.01 -15.71 23.00
C ALA A 163 -18.23 -14.68 22.17
N ARG A 164 -17.30 -15.12 21.33
CA ARG A 164 -16.61 -14.23 20.36
C ARG A 164 -17.55 -13.65 19.30
N SER A 165 -18.67 -14.30 19.02
CA SER A 165 -19.66 -13.81 18.05
C SER A 165 -20.73 -12.92 18.68
N SER A 166 -21.09 -13.13 19.94
CA SER A 166 -22.05 -12.31 20.68
C SER A 166 -21.47 -10.97 21.11
N ASN A 167 -20.14 -10.86 21.28
CA ASN A 167 -19.45 -9.59 21.51
C ASN A 167 -19.28 -8.70 20.26
N LYS A 168 -19.92 -9.05 19.12
CA LYS A 168 -19.93 -8.19 17.91
C LYS A 168 -21.17 -7.29 17.90
N SER A 169 -21.21 -6.28 18.76
CA SER A 169 -22.26 -5.24 18.67
C SER A 169 -22.02 -4.23 17.54
N LYS A 170 -20.88 -4.30 16.82
CA LYS A 170 -20.61 -3.45 15.65
C LYS A 170 -20.15 -4.30 14.47
N ASP A 171 -20.96 -4.33 13.40
CA ASP A 171 -20.63 -5.01 12.14
C ASP A 171 -19.61 -4.18 11.34
N TYR A 172 -18.33 -4.50 11.50
CA TYR A 172 -17.25 -3.90 10.72
C TYR A 172 -17.07 -4.56 9.34
N GLY A 173 -17.97 -5.46 8.92
CA GLY A 173 -17.91 -6.15 7.64
C GLY A 173 -17.83 -5.22 6.43
N LYS A 174 -18.42 -4.02 6.52
CA LYS A 174 -18.37 -2.98 5.47
C LYS A 174 -16.96 -2.52 5.10
N TYR A 175 -15.99 -2.61 6.02
CA TYR A 175 -14.59 -2.22 5.78
C TYR A 175 -13.74 -3.35 5.17
N GLY A 176 -14.36 -4.48 4.80
CA GLY A 176 -13.65 -5.68 4.36
C GLY A 176 -12.83 -6.33 5.48
N ARG A 177 -12.20 -7.48 5.17
CA ARG A 177 -11.52 -8.30 6.19
C ARG A 177 -10.38 -7.57 6.92
N LYS A 178 -9.59 -6.77 6.21
CA LYS A 178 -8.43 -6.05 6.78
C LYS A 178 -8.89 -4.87 7.62
N GLY A 179 -9.79 -4.02 7.12
CA GLY A 179 -10.36 -2.91 7.87
C GLY A 179 -11.13 -3.38 9.11
N ALA A 180 -11.89 -4.46 9.02
CA ALA A 180 -12.54 -5.08 10.17
C ALA A 180 -11.53 -5.54 11.24
N LYS A 181 -10.40 -6.14 10.83
CA LYS A 181 -9.33 -6.53 11.76
C LYS A 181 -8.67 -5.31 12.41
N ALA A 182 -8.39 -4.25 11.64
CA ALA A 182 -7.79 -3.02 12.15
C ALA A 182 -8.71 -2.32 13.16
N ARG A 183 -10.02 -2.19 12.86
CA ARG A 183 -10.99 -1.62 13.79
C ARG A 183 -11.22 -2.48 15.03
N ALA A 184 -11.23 -3.81 14.88
CA ALA A 184 -11.29 -4.69 16.03
C ALA A 184 -10.05 -4.54 16.93
N ALA A 185 -8.85 -4.42 16.35
CA ALA A 185 -7.63 -4.14 17.11
C ALA A 185 -7.69 -2.77 17.80
N TRP A 186 -8.28 -1.77 17.15
CA TRP A 186 -8.46 -0.44 17.72
C TRP A 186 -9.37 -0.41 18.96
N LEU A 187 -10.38 -1.27 19.00
CA LEU A 187 -11.23 -1.42 20.18
C LEU A 187 -10.49 -2.00 21.40
N ASN A 188 -9.33 -2.61 21.21
CA ASN A 188 -8.52 -3.13 22.31
C ASN A 188 -7.70 -2.03 23.01
N TYR A 189 -7.59 -0.83 22.45
CA TYR A 189 -6.95 0.29 23.15
C TYR A 189 -7.87 0.76 24.27
N PRO A 190 -7.32 1.09 25.47
CA PRO A 190 -8.08 1.70 26.54
C PRO A 190 -8.83 2.93 26.02
N GLU A 191 -10.10 3.04 26.41
CA GLU A 191 -10.90 4.20 26.08
C GLU A 191 -10.32 5.44 26.78
N LYS A 192 -10.07 6.49 26.00
CA LYS A 192 -9.65 7.78 26.53
C LYS A 192 -10.87 8.63 26.83
N GLU A 193 -10.75 9.47 27.87
CA GLU A 193 -11.78 10.44 28.19
C GLU A 193 -12.01 11.42 27.02
N TYR A 194 -13.28 11.59 26.66
CA TYR A 194 -13.70 12.45 25.59
C TYR A 194 -13.90 13.87 26.13
N ASP A 195 -12.91 14.75 25.94
CA ASP A 195 -13.07 16.18 26.22
C ASP A 195 -13.62 16.90 24.97
N PRO A 196 -14.89 17.36 24.98
CA PRO A 196 -15.53 17.99 23.84
C PRO A 196 -14.85 19.30 23.40
N LYS A 197 -14.11 19.96 24.30
CA LYS A 197 -13.43 21.25 24.03
C LYS A 197 -12.04 21.08 23.44
N THR A 198 -11.53 19.85 23.32
CA THR A 198 -10.21 19.57 22.74
C THR A 198 -10.09 20.21 21.36
N LYS A 199 -9.04 20.98 21.12
CA LYS A 199 -8.77 21.60 19.82
C LYS A 199 -8.41 20.53 18.78
N ALA A 200 -9.07 20.55 17.63
CA ALA A 200 -8.92 19.58 16.55
C ALA A 200 -8.61 20.28 15.22
N TYR A 201 -7.55 19.80 14.56
CA TYR A 201 -7.08 20.26 13.25
C TYR A 201 -7.60 19.32 12.16
N CYS A 202 -8.26 19.88 11.16
CA CYS A 202 -8.98 19.14 10.12
C CYS A 202 -8.13 18.89 8.85
N ASP A 203 -7.97 17.61 8.49
CA ASP A 203 -7.38 17.14 7.22
C ASP A 203 -8.46 17.05 6.12
N ALA A 204 -8.33 17.88 5.10
CA ALA A 204 -9.37 18.07 4.10
C ALA A 204 -9.61 16.79 3.28
N LEU A 205 -8.54 16.14 2.80
CA LEU A 205 -8.53 15.03 1.86
C LEU A 205 -9.19 13.74 2.41
N TRP A 206 -9.20 13.54 3.73
CA TRP A 206 -9.66 12.28 4.34
C TRP A 206 -10.60 12.47 5.53
N MET A 207 -11.13 13.69 5.70
CA MET A 207 -12.01 14.05 6.82
C MET A 207 -11.49 13.55 8.16
N ARG A 208 -10.19 13.69 8.40
CA ARG A 208 -9.53 13.23 9.64
C ARG A 208 -9.22 14.42 10.52
N VAL A 209 -9.31 14.23 11.83
CA VAL A 209 -8.81 15.24 12.77
C VAL A 209 -7.55 14.83 13.50
N HIS A 210 -6.80 15.85 13.87
CA HIS A 210 -5.55 15.72 14.59
C HIS A 210 -5.49 16.68 15.79
N GLU A 211 -4.76 16.27 16.82
CA GLU A 211 -4.40 17.12 17.96
C GLU A 211 -3.37 18.16 17.51
N GLU A 212 -3.31 19.27 18.25
CA GLU A 212 -2.36 20.35 18.01
C GLU A 212 -0.90 19.89 18.03
N SER A 213 -0.55 18.99 18.94
CA SER A 213 0.80 18.46 19.10
C SER A 213 1.15 17.36 18.10
N CYS A 214 0.21 16.94 17.24
CA CYS A 214 0.43 15.81 16.36
C CYS A 214 1.51 16.13 15.31
N PRO A 215 2.61 15.35 15.24
CA PRO A 215 3.72 15.60 14.31
C PRO A 215 3.37 15.27 12.86
N MET A 216 2.24 14.60 12.62
CA MET A 216 1.75 14.27 11.28
C MET A 216 0.88 15.36 10.68
N VAL A 217 0.57 16.43 11.43
CA VAL A 217 -0.24 17.54 10.93
C VAL A 217 0.64 18.47 10.16
N LEU A 218 0.35 18.56 8.87
CA LEU A 218 0.99 19.45 7.93
C LEU A 218 0.27 20.79 7.89
N LEU A 219 0.99 21.90 7.66
CA LEU A 219 0.39 23.21 7.38
C LEU A 219 -0.71 23.59 8.39
N LYS A 220 -0.40 23.46 9.69
CA LYS A 220 -1.33 23.69 10.81
C LYS A 220 -2.04 25.03 10.73
N ASP A 221 -1.31 26.06 10.31
CA ASP A 221 -1.75 27.44 10.10
C ASP A 221 -2.81 27.58 8.99
N LYS A 222 -2.81 26.67 8.02
CA LYS A 222 -3.76 26.66 6.88
C LYS A 222 -4.94 25.73 7.07
N LYS A 223 -5.01 25.02 8.20
CA LYS A 223 -6.06 24.04 8.48
C LYS A 223 -7.27 24.68 9.16
N ARG A 224 -8.44 24.13 8.88
CA ARG A 224 -9.64 24.41 9.67
C ARG A 224 -9.43 23.87 11.08
N VAL A 225 -9.67 24.71 12.07
CA VAL A 225 -9.55 24.38 13.49
C VAL A 225 -10.93 24.46 14.12
N ILE A 226 -11.37 23.36 14.73
CA ILE A 226 -12.65 23.24 15.42
C ILE A 226 -12.46 22.50 16.75
N THR A 227 -13.47 22.44 17.59
CA THR A 227 -13.47 21.57 18.77
C THR A 227 -13.67 20.10 18.35
N LEU A 228 -13.16 19.15 19.14
CA LEU A 228 -13.35 17.72 18.92
C LEU A 228 -14.83 17.33 18.85
N GLU A 229 -15.68 17.97 19.66
CA GLU A 229 -17.14 17.76 19.61
C GLU A 229 -17.77 18.18 18.29
N GLN A 230 -17.40 19.37 17.81
CA GLN A 230 -17.85 19.84 16.50
C GLN A 230 -17.34 18.92 15.38
N ALA A 231 -16.09 18.46 15.47
CA ALA A 231 -15.54 17.50 14.51
C ALA A 231 -16.33 16.19 14.52
N ASP A 232 -16.65 15.65 15.71
CA ASP A 232 -17.40 14.41 15.80
C ASP A 232 -18.81 14.57 15.21
N LYS A 233 -19.51 15.66 15.55
CA LYS A 233 -20.83 16.03 15.00
C LYS A 233 -20.85 16.17 13.48
N GLU A 234 -19.79 16.73 12.91
CA GLU A 234 -19.63 16.86 11.45
C GLU A 234 -19.24 15.53 10.76
N GLY A 235 -19.06 14.46 11.53
CA GLY A 235 -18.75 13.13 11.02
C GLY A 235 -17.27 12.93 10.67
N TRP A 236 -16.38 13.77 11.21
CA TRP A 236 -14.94 13.60 11.04
C TRP A 236 -14.45 12.31 11.69
N ARG A 237 -13.42 11.72 11.10
CA ARG A 237 -12.80 10.50 11.59
C ARG A 237 -11.87 10.82 12.75
N ILE A 238 -12.19 10.26 13.91
CA ILE A 238 -11.48 10.46 15.17
C ILE A 238 -10.90 9.13 15.62
N GLY A 239 -9.60 9.11 15.92
CA GLY A 239 -8.91 7.98 16.54
C GLY A 239 -8.56 6.81 15.62
N GLU A 240 -8.92 6.86 14.33
CA GLU A 240 -8.82 5.71 13.43
C GLU A 240 -7.47 5.58 12.71
N THR A 241 -6.85 4.41 12.81
CA THR A 241 -5.66 4.05 12.02
C THR A 241 -6.08 3.52 10.64
N GLY A 242 -5.39 3.97 9.59
CA GLY A 242 -5.62 3.53 8.21
C GLY A 242 -4.53 2.55 7.72
N GLN A 243 -4.85 1.73 6.71
CA GLN A 243 -3.98 0.72 6.07
C GLN A 243 -2.64 1.22 5.47
N SER A 244 -2.27 2.49 5.65
CA SER A 244 -1.13 3.15 5.00
C SER A 244 0.10 3.35 5.89
N GLY A 245 0.17 2.72 7.07
CA GLY A 245 1.36 2.82 7.93
C GLY A 245 1.45 4.11 8.75
N ARG A 246 0.37 4.91 8.84
CA ARG A 246 0.27 5.93 9.90
C ARG A 246 -0.16 5.23 11.19
N GLU A 247 0.80 4.60 11.85
CA GLU A 247 0.63 3.85 13.11
C GLU A 247 0.35 4.76 14.33
N ARG A 248 0.21 6.07 14.12
CA ARG A 248 -0.01 7.06 15.18
C ARG A 248 -1.13 8.03 14.78
N CYS A 249 -2.38 7.70 15.09
CA CYS A 249 -3.41 8.72 15.25
C CYS A 249 -3.31 9.24 16.69
N CYS A 250 -3.16 10.55 16.84
CA CYS A 250 -3.07 11.22 18.14
C CYS A 250 -4.30 10.96 19.03
N PHE A 251 -5.48 10.83 18.40
CA PHE A 251 -6.73 10.46 19.07
C PHE A 251 -6.92 8.94 19.28
N HIS A 252 -5.87 8.13 19.35
CA HIS A 252 -6.01 6.71 19.71
C HIS A 252 -6.75 6.51 21.04
N GLY A 253 -7.73 5.60 21.05
CA GLY A 253 -8.54 5.30 22.23
C GLY A 253 -9.79 6.16 22.39
N TYR A 254 -9.93 7.28 21.67
CA TYR A 254 -11.15 8.09 21.71
C TYR A 254 -12.32 7.34 21.09
N ARG A 255 -13.49 7.32 21.75
CA ARG A 255 -14.72 6.78 21.17
C ARG A 255 -15.60 7.91 20.69
N ARG A 256 -16.18 7.71 19.51
CA ARG A 256 -17.05 8.69 18.87
C ARG A 256 -18.45 8.58 19.45
N ASN A 257 -19.06 9.72 19.68
CA ASN A 257 -20.45 9.88 20.07
C ASN A 257 -21.36 9.97 18.84
N HIS A 258 -20.82 10.42 17.71
CA HIS A 258 -21.55 10.62 16.45
C HIS A 258 -21.06 9.67 15.33
N PRO A 259 -21.89 9.32 14.35
CA PRO A 259 -21.51 8.42 13.26
C PRO A 259 -20.48 9.02 12.29
N GLU A 260 -19.73 8.18 11.57
CA GLU A 260 -18.81 8.62 10.49
C GLU A 260 -19.61 9.20 9.34
N LYS A 261 -19.10 10.26 8.72
CA LYS A 261 -19.65 10.68 7.43
C LYS A 261 -19.43 9.56 6.42
N GLU A 262 -20.47 9.23 5.65
CA GLU A 262 -20.41 8.23 4.59
C GLU A 262 -20.38 8.89 3.21
N PHE A 263 -20.06 8.10 2.18
CA PHE A 263 -20.20 8.56 0.80
C PHE A 263 -21.68 8.74 0.46
N ASN A 264 -22.01 9.83 -0.23
CA ASN A 264 -23.34 10.04 -0.80
C ASN A 264 -23.32 9.80 -2.31
N GLN A 265 -24.50 9.71 -2.94
CA GLN A 265 -24.62 9.47 -4.38
C GLN A 265 -23.90 10.53 -5.21
N ASP A 266 -23.85 11.78 -4.74
CA ASP A 266 -23.22 12.89 -5.45
C ASP A 266 -21.69 12.95 -5.28
N THR A 267 -21.10 12.05 -4.49
CA THR A 267 -19.66 12.11 -4.21
C THR A 267 -18.88 11.93 -5.52
N PRO A 268 -18.04 12.89 -5.92
CA PRO A 268 -17.26 12.79 -7.16
C PRO A 268 -16.14 11.76 -7.00
N GLY A 269 -15.92 10.99 -8.06
CA GLY A 269 -14.83 10.03 -8.11
C GLY A 269 -14.44 9.64 -9.52
N LEU A 270 -13.62 8.60 -9.59
CA LEU A 270 -13.07 8.04 -10.80
C LEU A 270 -13.37 6.55 -10.82
N THR A 271 -13.79 6.06 -11.98
CA THR A 271 -14.08 4.64 -12.15
C THR A 271 -13.02 3.93 -12.96
N GLN A 272 -12.76 2.70 -12.53
CA GLN A 272 -11.82 1.78 -13.15
C GLN A 272 -12.57 0.52 -13.56
N ILE A 273 -12.53 0.20 -14.85
CA ILE A 273 -13.03 -1.07 -15.35
C ILE A 273 -11.97 -2.15 -15.04
N MET A 274 -12.33 -3.11 -14.21
CA MET A 274 -11.45 -4.22 -13.84
C MET A 274 -11.40 -5.26 -14.96
N LYS A 275 -10.33 -6.07 -15.02
CA LYS A 275 -10.23 -7.20 -15.97
C LYS A 275 -11.42 -8.17 -15.93
N SER A 276 -12.13 -8.23 -14.81
CA SER A 276 -13.35 -9.02 -14.64
C SER A 276 -14.62 -8.37 -15.23
N GLY A 277 -14.49 -7.24 -15.94
CA GLY A 277 -15.61 -6.40 -16.39
C GLY A 277 -16.27 -5.58 -15.28
N ARG A 278 -15.82 -5.72 -14.02
CA ARG A 278 -16.44 -5.03 -12.89
C ARG A 278 -16.03 -3.57 -12.82
N LEU A 279 -16.96 -2.68 -12.46
CA LEU A 279 -16.67 -1.26 -12.26
C LEU A 279 -16.22 -1.00 -10.82
N LYS A 280 -14.98 -0.57 -10.63
CA LYS A 280 -14.46 -0.16 -9.33
C LYS A 280 -14.46 1.36 -9.23
N TRP A 281 -15.25 1.92 -8.31
CA TRP A 281 -15.26 3.36 -8.06
C TRP A 281 -14.22 3.73 -7.00
N HIS A 282 -13.45 4.78 -7.27
CA HIS A 282 -12.47 5.36 -6.37
C HIS A 282 -12.83 6.81 -6.10
N GLN A 283 -12.72 7.20 -4.84
CA GLN A 283 -12.74 8.61 -4.50
C GLN A 283 -11.48 9.30 -5.02
N ALA A 284 -11.60 10.56 -5.43
CA ALA A 284 -10.45 11.41 -5.67
C ALA A 284 -9.50 11.47 -4.46
N GLY A 285 -8.18 11.41 -4.68
CA GLY A 285 -7.19 11.33 -3.60
C GLY A 285 -6.98 9.93 -3.01
N CYS A 286 -7.51 8.89 -3.67
CA CYS A 286 -7.24 7.51 -3.28
C CYS A 286 -5.75 7.17 -3.51
N HIS A 287 -4.95 7.09 -2.45
CA HIS A 287 -3.51 6.79 -2.52
C HIS A 287 -3.10 5.46 -3.20
N ARG A 288 -4.06 4.57 -3.49
CA ARG A 288 -3.82 3.30 -4.19
C ARG A 288 -4.34 3.31 -5.61
N PHE A 289 -4.84 4.45 -6.05
CA PHE A 289 -5.40 4.66 -7.35
C PHE A 289 -4.52 5.63 -8.11
N ILE A 290 -3.96 5.16 -9.21
CA ILE A 290 -3.25 5.99 -10.16
C ILE A 290 -4.26 6.32 -11.24
N ILE A 291 -4.48 7.60 -11.49
CA ILE A 291 -5.40 8.07 -12.52
C ILE A 291 -4.77 7.76 -13.88
N LYS A 292 -5.59 7.34 -14.82
CA LYS A 292 -5.18 6.97 -16.18
C LYS A 292 -6.20 7.49 -17.17
N PRO A 293 -5.85 7.68 -18.46
CA PRO A 293 -6.77 8.22 -19.46
C PRO A 293 -8.07 7.42 -19.61
N GLU A 294 -8.04 6.10 -19.42
CA GLU A 294 -9.21 5.23 -19.52
C GLU A 294 -10.17 5.32 -18.31
N HIS A 295 -9.78 6.02 -17.24
CA HIS A 295 -10.61 6.14 -16.05
C HIS A 295 -11.66 7.24 -16.22
N VAL A 296 -12.93 6.89 -16.03
CA VAL A 296 -14.05 7.81 -16.29
C VAL A 296 -14.44 8.56 -15.01
N PRO A 297 -14.43 9.90 -15.01
CA PRO A 297 -14.91 10.71 -13.89
C PRO A 297 -16.44 10.68 -13.78
N MET A 298 -16.94 10.17 -12.66
CA MET A 298 -18.37 10.09 -12.36
C MET A 298 -18.64 10.12 -10.85
N THR A 299 -19.84 10.54 -10.49
CA THR A 299 -20.36 10.46 -9.12
C THR A 299 -20.53 9.00 -8.70
N MET A 300 -20.62 8.76 -7.39
CA MET A 300 -20.86 7.42 -6.87
C MET A 300 -22.22 6.87 -7.35
N GLY A 301 -23.26 7.70 -7.40
CA GLY A 301 -24.59 7.34 -7.87
C GLY A 301 -24.59 6.91 -9.34
N GLU A 302 -23.95 7.69 -10.21
CA GLU A 302 -23.76 7.33 -11.63
C GLU A 302 -23.03 5.99 -11.77
N ALA A 303 -21.99 5.74 -10.97
CA ALA A 303 -21.26 4.49 -10.99
C ALA A 303 -22.09 3.31 -10.47
N MET A 304 -22.81 3.48 -9.37
CA MET A 304 -23.64 2.43 -8.78
C MET A 304 -24.87 2.10 -9.65
N ALA A 305 -25.30 3.02 -10.50
CA ALA A 305 -26.37 2.79 -11.47
C ALA A 305 -25.96 1.89 -12.65
N LYS A 306 -24.65 1.69 -12.89
CA LYS A 306 -24.11 0.76 -13.91
C LYS A 306 -24.19 -0.70 -13.46
N THR A 307 -25.39 -1.18 -13.18
CA THR A 307 -25.64 -2.51 -12.57
C THR A 307 -25.13 -3.67 -13.43
N ASP A 308 -25.11 -3.50 -14.75
CA ASP A 308 -24.51 -4.40 -15.75
C ASP A 308 -23.02 -4.66 -15.48
N MET A 309 -22.33 -3.71 -14.84
CA MET A 309 -20.91 -3.80 -14.50
C MET A 309 -20.64 -4.19 -13.04
N ASN A 310 -21.66 -4.58 -12.26
CA ASN A 310 -21.54 -4.97 -10.84
C ASN A 310 -20.59 -4.04 -10.02
N PRO A 311 -20.98 -2.76 -9.88
CA PRO A 311 -20.11 -1.72 -9.40
C PRO A 311 -19.80 -1.89 -7.91
N TYR A 312 -18.62 -1.45 -7.48
CA TYR A 312 -18.26 -1.45 -6.06
C TYR A 312 -17.28 -0.33 -5.72
N VAL A 313 -17.39 0.17 -4.49
CA VAL A 313 -16.46 1.18 -3.96
C VAL A 313 -15.14 0.50 -3.59
N CYS A 314 -14.03 1.13 -3.95
CA CYS A 314 -12.70 0.70 -3.55
C CYS A 314 -12.62 0.57 -2.02
N VAL A 315 -12.21 -0.61 -1.52
CA VAL A 315 -12.08 -0.86 -0.06
C VAL A 315 -11.18 0.16 0.62
N HIS A 316 -10.16 0.68 -0.06
CA HIS A 316 -9.30 1.74 0.47
C HIS A 316 -10.02 3.07 0.63
N CYS A 317 -10.98 3.39 -0.26
CA CYS A 317 -11.83 4.56 -0.12
C CYS A 317 -12.79 4.36 1.06
N ILE A 318 -13.45 3.19 1.17
CA ILE A 318 -14.32 2.86 2.32
C ILE A 318 -13.58 2.97 3.65
N GLU A 319 -12.37 2.40 3.75
CA GLU A 319 -11.53 2.49 4.94
C GLU A 319 -11.03 3.92 5.21
N ARG A 320 -11.02 4.80 4.21
CA ARG A 320 -10.58 6.19 4.34
C ARG A 320 -11.72 7.16 4.65
N GLY A 321 -12.94 6.81 4.29
CA GLY A 321 -14.10 7.68 4.42
C GLY A 321 -14.12 8.78 3.33
N PRO A 322 -15.14 9.64 3.35
CA PRO A 322 -15.28 10.75 2.41
C PRO A 322 -14.22 11.85 2.62
N ASN A 323 -14.26 12.84 1.74
CA ASN A 323 -13.29 13.92 1.58
C ASN A 323 -14.09 15.23 1.44
N LEU A 324 -13.59 16.33 2.01
CA LEU A 324 -14.19 17.67 1.81
C LEU A 324 -13.74 18.37 0.54
N THR A 325 -12.69 17.88 -0.08
CA THR A 325 -12.07 18.48 -1.25
C THR A 325 -12.80 17.96 -2.47
N THR A 326 -13.48 18.87 -3.16
CA THR A 326 -14.01 18.64 -4.48
C THR A 326 -12.85 18.57 -5.47
N VAL A 327 -12.78 17.48 -6.22
CA VAL A 327 -12.14 17.60 -7.53
C VAL A 327 -13.17 18.14 -8.47
N ASP A 328 -12.79 19.20 -9.15
CA ASP A 328 -13.61 19.78 -10.21
C ASP A 328 -13.82 18.70 -11.28
N LEU A 329 -15.01 18.07 -11.29
CA LEU A 329 -15.35 17.01 -12.24
C LEU A 329 -15.23 17.48 -13.68
N LYS A 330 -15.46 18.78 -13.94
CA LYS A 330 -15.30 19.38 -15.27
C LYS A 330 -13.82 19.42 -15.64
N LYS A 331 -12.93 19.92 -14.76
CA LYS A 331 -11.47 19.85 -14.99
C LYS A 331 -10.97 18.41 -15.09
N LEU A 332 -11.52 17.51 -14.30
CA LEU A 332 -11.23 16.07 -14.34
C LEU A 332 -11.55 15.47 -15.71
N ARG A 333 -12.71 15.83 -16.27
CA ARG A 333 -13.16 15.45 -17.63
C ARG A 333 -12.39 16.19 -18.73
N GLN A 334 -11.82 17.36 -18.43
CA GLN A 334 -11.02 18.18 -19.34
C GLN A 334 -9.51 17.97 -19.17
N ARG A 335 -9.08 16.97 -18.38
CA ARG A 335 -7.65 16.69 -18.23
C ARG A 335 -7.07 16.42 -19.61
N PRO A 336 -5.84 16.90 -19.91
CA PRO A 336 -5.16 16.54 -21.13
C PRO A 336 -5.12 15.02 -21.22
N THR A 337 -5.76 14.45 -22.22
CA THR A 337 -5.49 13.07 -22.61
C THR A 337 -4.12 13.07 -23.24
N ALA A 338 -3.24 12.18 -22.78
CA ALA A 338 -1.98 11.95 -23.47
C ALA A 338 -2.30 11.67 -24.96
N PRO A 339 -1.55 12.24 -25.91
CA PRO A 339 -1.84 12.04 -27.32
C PRO A 339 -1.88 10.55 -27.62
N GLU A 340 -2.91 10.09 -28.33
CA GLU A 340 -2.99 8.68 -28.71
C GLU A 340 -1.89 8.38 -29.73
N PHE A 341 -1.07 7.37 -29.45
CA PHE A 341 -0.09 6.90 -30.42
C PHE A 341 -0.83 6.27 -31.60
N THR A 342 -0.72 6.89 -32.77
CA THR A 342 -1.24 6.33 -34.02
C THR A 342 -0.10 5.58 -34.72
N PRO A 343 -0.15 4.24 -34.79
CA PRO A 343 0.88 3.48 -35.49
C PRO A 343 0.89 3.82 -36.99
N PRO A 344 2.05 3.87 -37.66
CA PRO A 344 2.09 4.06 -39.10
C PRO A 344 1.31 2.96 -39.85
N ALA A 345 0.70 3.32 -40.98
CA ALA A 345 -0.08 2.36 -41.77
C ALA A 345 0.79 1.14 -42.19
N GLY A 346 0.29 -0.06 -41.92
CA GLY A 346 0.97 -1.33 -42.22
C GLY A 346 2.17 -1.65 -41.32
N TRP A 347 2.45 -0.82 -40.30
CA TRP A 347 3.53 -1.10 -39.35
C TRP A 347 3.11 -2.14 -38.33
N THR A 348 3.99 -3.11 -38.10
CA THR A 348 3.89 -4.07 -36.99
C THR A 348 5.19 -3.96 -36.19
N PRO A 349 5.12 -3.80 -34.86
CA PRO A 349 6.33 -3.67 -34.06
C PRO A 349 7.16 -4.95 -34.11
N GLU A 350 8.45 -4.80 -34.38
CA GLU A 350 9.42 -5.89 -34.34
C GLU A 350 10.27 -5.82 -33.06
N PRO A 351 10.74 -6.97 -32.54
CA PRO A 351 11.69 -6.99 -31.44
C PRO A 351 12.97 -6.24 -31.79
N PHE A 352 13.46 -5.42 -30.87
CA PHE A 352 14.80 -4.87 -31.01
C PHE A 352 15.85 -5.91 -30.63
N SER A 353 16.94 -5.95 -31.40
CA SER A 353 18.12 -6.77 -31.08
C SER A 353 18.99 -6.05 -30.05
N PRO A 354 19.60 -6.73 -29.07
CA PRO A 354 20.54 -6.10 -28.16
C PRO A 354 21.89 -5.74 -28.83
N ASP A 355 22.17 -6.28 -30.01
CA ASP A 355 23.48 -6.15 -30.68
C ASP A 355 23.43 -5.31 -31.95
N LYS A 356 22.23 -4.85 -32.34
CA LYS A 356 22.01 -4.04 -33.53
C LYS A 356 21.10 -2.87 -33.21
N ARG A 357 21.59 -1.65 -33.47
CA ARG A 357 20.77 -0.43 -33.38
C ARG A 357 19.60 -0.52 -34.37
N PRO A 358 18.36 -0.24 -33.94
CA PRO A 358 17.21 -0.17 -34.84
C PRO A 358 17.43 0.91 -35.92
N SER A 359 16.63 0.84 -37.00
CA SER A 359 16.64 1.92 -37.99
C SER A 359 16.16 3.23 -37.38
N GLU A 360 16.57 4.37 -37.93
CA GLU A 360 16.11 5.70 -37.47
C GLU A 360 14.57 5.80 -37.51
N LYS A 361 13.91 5.19 -38.51
CA LYS A 361 12.45 5.12 -38.58
C LYS A 361 11.83 4.40 -37.37
N GLU A 362 12.43 3.29 -36.92
CA GLU A 362 11.95 2.55 -35.74
C GLU A 362 12.20 3.33 -34.44
N ILE A 363 13.30 4.07 -34.37
CA ILE A 363 13.61 4.98 -33.25
C ILE A 363 12.59 6.12 -33.21
N ASP A 364 12.29 6.75 -34.35
CA ASP A 364 11.27 7.81 -34.45
C ASP A 364 9.90 7.30 -33.99
N ILE A 365 9.50 6.10 -34.40
CA ILE A 365 8.25 5.48 -33.95
C ILE A 365 8.25 5.27 -32.43
N LEU A 366 9.35 4.75 -31.87
CA LEU A 366 9.48 4.59 -30.42
C LEU A 366 9.36 5.94 -29.68
N ILE A 367 9.98 7.00 -30.21
CA ILE A 367 9.90 8.35 -29.64
C ILE A 367 8.45 8.85 -29.64
N GLN A 368 7.71 8.69 -30.74
CA GLN A 368 6.30 9.09 -30.80
C GLN A 368 5.45 8.28 -29.83
N GLU A 369 5.69 6.97 -29.71
CA GLU A 369 5.03 6.10 -28.73
C GLU A 369 5.38 6.49 -27.29
N THR A 370 6.61 6.95 -27.01
CA THR A 370 7.01 7.49 -25.71
C THR A 370 6.30 8.81 -25.41
N LEU A 371 6.25 9.75 -26.36
CA LEU A 371 5.61 11.06 -26.20
C LEU A 371 4.08 10.96 -26.07
N ALA A 372 3.48 9.87 -26.55
CA ALA A 372 2.09 9.52 -26.34
C ALA A 372 1.77 9.07 -24.89
N ARG A 373 2.77 8.98 -24.01
CA ARG A 373 2.56 8.66 -22.59
C ARG A 373 2.35 9.93 -21.76
N ASP A 374 1.59 9.79 -20.68
CA ASP A 374 1.29 10.89 -19.77
C ASP A 374 2.56 11.45 -19.09
N TYR A 375 2.64 12.78 -18.92
CA TYR A 375 3.75 13.59 -18.39
C TYR A 375 4.12 13.30 -16.93
N SER A 376 3.55 12.24 -16.33
CA SER A 376 3.94 11.69 -15.04
C SER A 376 3.64 12.59 -13.83
N ILE A 377 2.81 13.62 -14.00
CA ILE A 377 2.23 14.35 -12.87
C ILE A 377 1.06 13.52 -12.37
N LEU A 378 1.25 12.87 -11.22
CA LEU A 378 0.29 11.91 -10.69
C LEU A 378 -0.79 12.53 -9.79
N GLU A 379 -0.68 13.82 -9.48
CA GLU A 379 -1.58 14.53 -8.58
C GLU A 379 -2.91 14.89 -9.28
N ALA A 380 -4.01 14.80 -8.55
CA ALA A 380 -5.29 15.31 -8.98
C ALA A 380 -5.33 16.85 -8.83
N PRO A 381 -5.90 17.60 -9.80
CA PRO A 381 -6.17 19.02 -9.68
C PRO A 381 -7.36 19.25 -8.74
N PHE A 382 -7.11 19.24 -7.44
CA PHE A 382 -8.10 19.64 -6.46
C PHE A 382 -8.35 21.15 -6.54
N GLU A 383 -9.58 21.57 -6.24
CA GLU A 383 -9.91 22.99 -6.12
C GLU A 383 -9.23 23.62 -4.90
N ASN A 384 -9.06 22.84 -3.82
CA ASN A 384 -8.35 23.23 -2.63
C ASN A 384 -6.85 22.85 -2.74
N PRO A 385 -5.92 23.81 -2.78
CA PRO A 385 -4.48 23.52 -2.86
C PRO A 385 -3.96 22.65 -1.71
N LEU A 386 -4.54 22.75 -0.51
CA LEU A 386 -4.16 21.93 0.64
C LEU A 386 -4.42 20.44 0.39
N ALA A 387 -5.46 20.12 -0.40
CA ALA A 387 -5.79 18.75 -0.77
C ALA A 387 -4.73 18.11 -1.66
N SER A 388 -4.19 18.87 -2.62
CA SER A 388 -3.09 18.42 -3.48
C SER A 388 -1.85 18.09 -2.64
N LEU A 389 -1.53 18.91 -1.64
CA LEU A 389 -0.40 18.66 -0.74
C LEU A 389 -0.63 17.44 0.15
N GLU A 390 -1.85 17.23 0.63
CA GLU A 390 -2.23 16.03 1.38
C GLU A 390 -2.15 14.77 0.49
N GLU A 391 -2.53 14.86 -0.78
CA GLU A 391 -2.44 13.77 -1.75
C GLU A 391 -0.98 13.45 -2.03
N PHE A 392 -0.17 14.46 -2.37
CA PHE A 392 1.27 14.35 -2.55
C PHE A 392 1.93 13.62 -1.37
N MET A 393 1.54 13.96 -0.14
CA MET A 393 2.06 13.29 1.05
C MET A 393 1.59 11.84 1.18
N GLY A 394 0.37 11.53 0.72
CA GLY A 394 -0.16 10.18 0.65
C GLY A 394 0.36 9.33 -0.51
N MET A 395 0.93 9.95 -1.56
CA MET A 395 1.46 9.25 -2.72
C MET A 395 2.64 8.37 -2.34
N ARG A 396 2.68 7.17 -2.90
CA ARG A 396 3.83 6.28 -2.78
C ARG A 396 4.69 6.45 -4.00
N PHE A 397 5.92 6.87 -3.79
CA PHE A 397 6.90 6.96 -4.85
C PHE A 397 7.74 5.68 -4.82
N PHE A 398 7.17 4.60 -5.35
CA PHE A 398 7.95 3.41 -5.66
C PHE A 398 8.89 3.72 -6.81
N PHE A 399 10.16 3.33 -6.72
CA PHE A 399 11.06 3.69 -7.78
C PHE A 399 10.86 2.87 -9.01
N PRO A 400 11.11 3.56 -10.12
CA PRO A 400 10.70 4.94 -10.38
C PRO A 400 9.18 5.00 -10.50
N VAL A 401 8.60 6.18 -10.34
CA VAL A 401 7.25 6.41 -10.88
C VAL A 401 7.38 6.14 -12.38
N ASP A 402 6.83 5.01 -12.85
CA ASP A 402 7.29 4.30 -14.06
C ASP A 402 7.58 5.25 -15.24
N ASN A 403 6.71 6.22 -15.48
CA ASN A 403 6.85 7.15 -16.60
C ASN A 403 8.10 8.05 -16.53
N TRP A 404 8.55 8.53 -15.36
CA TRP A 404 9.80 9.33 -15.28
C TRP A 404 11.01 8.53 -15.73
N LEU A 405 11.09 7.26 -15.33
CA LEU A 405 12.17 6.42 -15.82
C LEU A 405 11.99 6.06 -17.27
N THR A 406 10.77 5.84 -17.74
CA THR A 406 10.50 5.63 -19.16
C THR A 406 11.05 6.79 -19.99
N PHE A 407 10.72 8.04 -19.63
CA PHE A 407 11.24 9.21 -20.34
C PHE A 407 12.76 9.36 -20.18
N TYR A 408 13.30 9.11 -18.98
CA TYR A 408 14.74 9.12 -18.76
C TYR A 408 15.47 8.11 -19.65
N GLN A 409 15.04 6.86 -19.64
CA GLN A 409 15.63 5.79 -20.44
C GLN A 409 15.47 6.05 -21.93
N ALA A 410 14.32 6.54 -22.36
CA ALA A 410 14.09 6.90 -23.75
C ALA A 410 14.99 8.05 -24.18
N TYR A 411 15.19 9.07 -23.35
CA TYR A 411 16.14 10.14 -23.64
C TYR A 411 17.58 9.61 -23.74
N ARG A 412 18.03 8.80 -22.77
CA ARG A 412 19.36 8.18 -22.82
C ARG A 412 19.54 7.29 -24.06
N ALA A 413 18.47 6.67 -24.54
CA ALA A 413 18.49 5.79 -25.69
C ALA A 413 18.38 6.51 -27.05
N THR A 414 17.96 7.78 -27.09
CA THR A 414 17.60 8.46 -28.34
C THR A 414 18.15 9.88 -28.50
N GLY A 415 18.45 10.58 -27.41
CA GLY A 415 18.84 12.00 -27.42
C GLY A 415 17.71 12.99 -27.76
N ASP A 416 16.46 12.54 -27.90
CA ASP A 416 15.36 13.41 -28.37
C ASP A 416 15.00 14.50 -27.34
N LYS A 417 15.12 15.77 -27.74
CA LYS A 417 14.88 16.92 -26.85
C LYS A 417 13.42 17.05 -26.38
N ARG A 418 12.44 16.54 -27.13
CA ARG A 418 11.03 16.57 -26.72
C ARG A 418 10.80 15.64 -25.53
N ILE A 419 11.49 14.50 -25.50
CA ILE A 419 11.46 13.58 -24.35
C ILE A 419 12.09 14.23 -23.11
N LEU A 420 13.22 14.94 -23.28
CA LEU A 420 13.83 15.70 -22.19
C LEU A 420 12.90 16.78 -21.65
N GLU A 421 12.17 17.47 -22.53
CA GLU A 421 11.18 18.46 -22.12
C GLU A 421 10.03 17.83 -21.31
N SER A 422 9.58 16.63 -21.65
CA SER A 422 8.59 15.89 -20.84
C SER A 422 9.07 15.62 -19.41
N LEU A 423 10.37 15.38 -19.20
CA LEU A 423 10.95 15.29 -17.84
C LEU A 423 10.94 16.65 -17.14
N ARG A 424 11.29 17.73 -17.87
CA ARG A 424 11.36 19.09 -17.33
C ARG A 424 10.00 19.59 -16.84
N VAL A 425 8.90 19.21 -17.48
CA VAL A 425 7.53 19.52 -17.02
C VAL A 425 7.31 19.02 -15.59
N SER A 426 7.62 17.75 -15.32
CA SER A 426 7.57 17.18 -13.96
C SER A 426 8.58 17.85 -13.01
N ALA A 427 9.80 18.15 -13.47
CA ALA A 427 10.81 18.81 -12.66
C ALA A 427 10.37 20.20 -12.19
N ARG A 428 9.77 21.01 -13.07
CA ARG A 428 9.22 22.34 -12.73
C ARG A 428 8.11 22.25 -11.69
N HIS A 429 7.18 21.31 -11.86
CA HIS A 429 6.11 21.06 -10.88
C HIS A 429 6.67 20.82 -9.48
N TYR A 430 7.63 19.90 -9.33
CA TYR A 430 8.19 19.58 -8.00
C TYR A 430 9.14 20.66 -7.47
N ARG A 431 9.84 21.41 -8.34
CA ARG A 431 10.59 22.59 -7.92
C ARG A 431 9.67 23.62 -7.28
N ASP A 432 8.55 23.90 -7.94
CA ASP A 432 7.58 24.88 -7.45
C ASP A 432 6.91 24.39 -6.16
N LEU A 433 6.63 23.09 -6.02
CA LEU A 433 6.18 22.49 -4.78
C LEU A 433 7.20 22.69 -3.65
N CYS A 434 8.48 22.40 -3.88
CA CYS A 434 9.54 22.59 -2.89
C CYS A 434 9.67 24.06 -2.44
N ASN A 435 9.57 24.99 -3.39
CA ASN A 435 9.70 26.42 -3.12
C ASN A 435 8.49 26.98 -2.37
N ASN A 436 7.28 26.58 -2.75
CA ASN A 436 6.04 27.11 -2.19
C ASN A 436 5.65 26.43 -0.87
N TYR A 437 6.08 25.19 -0.66
CA TYR A 437 5.71 24.36 0.50
C TYR A 437 6.91 23.59 1.07
N PRO A 438 7.96 24.29 1.53
CA PRO A 438 9.21 23.65 1.98
C PRO A 438 8.99 22.63 3.10
N ASP A 439 8.12 22.92 4.08
CA ASP A 439 7.84 21.97 5.18
C ASP A 439 7.19 20.67 4.70
N VAL A 440 6.35 20.74 3.66
CA VAL A 440 5.70 19.56 3.06
C VAL A 440 6.74 18.73 2.31
N ALA A 441 7.57 19.39 1.47
CA ALA A 441 8.64 18.74 0.74
C ALA A 441 9.67 18.08 1.68
N GLN A 442 10.07 18.79 2.74
CA GLN A 442 10.97 18.28 3.76
C GLN A 442 10.35 17.09 4.50
N LEU A 443 9.09 17.17 4.94
CA LEU A 443 8.43 16.04 5.59
C LEU A 443 8.35 14.83 4.67
N LYS A 444 8.08 15.05 3.37
CA LYS A 444 8.09 13.98 2.37
C LYS A 444 9.46 13.33 2.25
N ALA A 445 10.52 14.13 2.21
CA ALA A 445 11.89 13.66 2.06
C ALA A 445 12.46 12.97 3.31
N ARG A 446 11.78 13.00 4.47
CA ARG A 446 12.28 12.39 5.72
C ARG A 446 12.43 10.87 5.69
N ASP A 447 11.87 10.21 4.69
CA ASP A 447 12.09 8.78 4.49
C ASP A 447 12.61 8.48 3.08
N PRO A 448 13.37 7.39 2.89
CA PRO A 448 13.98 7.05 1.61
C PRO A 448 12.99 6.91 0.44
N GLU A 449 11.77 6.42 0.70
CA GLU A 449 10.76 6.24 -0.36
C GLU A 449 10.26 7.61 -0.82
N GLY A 450 10.09 8.55 0.11
CA GLY A 450 9.60 9.89 -0.17
C GLY A 450 10.57 10.74 -1.00
N MET A 451 11.89 10.58 -0.87
CA MET A 451 12.88 11.38 -1.64
C MET A 451 12.74 11.26 -3.16
N ALA A 452 12.10 10.20 -3.64
CA ALA A 452 11.87 9.91 -5.06
C ALA A 452 11.27 11.05 -5.89
N PHE A 453 10.43 11.89 -5.29
CA PHE A 453 9.69 12.89 -6.06
C PHE A 453 10.64 13.92 -6.69
N MET A 454 11.84 14.06 -6.11
CA MET A 454 12.91 14.92 -6.61
C MET A 454 13.70 14.31 -7.78
N TYR A 455 13.44 13.06 -8.16
CA TYR A 455 14.19 12.36 -9.19
C TYR A 455 14.13 13.08 -10.54
N SER A 456 12.96 13.54 -10.98
CA SER A 456 12.80 14.28 -12.24
C SER A 456 13.66 15.56 -12.28
N MET A 457 13.67 16.31 -11.17
CA MET A 457 14.56 17.47 -10.99
C MET A 457 16.04 17.08 -11.13
N ALA A 458 16.46 16.01 -10.46
CA ALA A 458 17.86 15.57 -10.48
C ALA A 458 18.31 15.13 -11.88
N VAL A 459 17.51 14.31 -12.60
CA VAL A 459 17.88 13.87 -13.96
C VAL A 459 17.83 15.00 -14.96
N SER A 460 16.81 15.86 -14.93
CA SER A 460 16.71 16.99 -15.86
C SER A 460 17.89 17.94 -15.68
N ALA A 461 18.30 18.22 -14.43
CA ALA A 461 19.47 19.02 -14.15
C ALA A 461 20.75 18.36 -14.67
N ARG A 462 20.98 17.09 -14.33
CA ARG A 462 22.20 16.37 -14.75
C ARG A 462 22.35 16.32 -16.26
N LEU A 463 21.30 15.94 -17.00
CA LEU A 463 21.36 15.82 -18.45
C LEU A 463 21.67 17.17 -19.10
N THR A 464 21.02 18.24 -18.64
CA THR A 464 21.25 19.61 -19.12
C THR A 464 22.68 20.08 -18.82
N LEU A 465 23.19 19.82 -17.62
CA LEU A 465 24.53 20.27 -17.21
C LEU A 465 25.64 19.43 -17.87
N LYS A 466 25.46 18.11 -18.02
CA LYS A 466 26.38 17.25 -18.77
C LYS A 466 26.45 17.66 -20.24
N LEU A 467 25.32 18.05 -20.84
CA LEU A 467 25.29 18.65 -22.18
C LEU A 467 26.04 19.99 -22.19
N ALA A 468 25.77 20.91 -21.26
CA ALA A 468 26.47 22.19 -21.20
C ALA A 468 27.99 22.04 -21.06
N ARG A 469 28.46 21.01 -20.34
CA ARG A 469 29.89 20.68 -20.23
C ARG A 469 30.51 20.17 -21.53
N LYS A 470 29.79 19.31 -22.26
CA LYS A 470 30.33 18.59 -23.43
C LYS A 470 30.08 19.32 -24.76
N HIS A 471 28.95 20.00 -24.83
CA HIS A 471 28.38 20.67 -26.00
C HIS A 471 27.75 22.02 -25.56
N PRO A 472 28.56 22.98 -25.09
CA PRO A 472 28.08 24.26 -24.56
C PRO A 472 27.21 25.05 -25.56
N GLU A 473 27.42 24.84 -26.86
CA GLU A 473 26.63 25.46 -27.93
C GLU A 473 25.18 24.95 -28.02
N GLN A 474 24.88 23.81 -27.40
CA GLN A 474 23.55 23.17 -27.46
C GLN A 474 22.64 23.52 -26.28
N VAL A 475 23.18 24.22 -25.28
CA VAL A 475 22.48 24.55 -24.03
C VAL A 475 22.68 26.03 -23.74
N ASN A 476 21.58 26.77 -23.63
CA ASN A 476 21.66 28.21 -23.35
C ASN A 476 21.72 28.49 -21.83
N GLU A 477 22.03 29.74 -21.47
CA GLU A 477 22.14 30.16 -20.07
C GLU A 477 20.84 29.99 -19.27
N GLN A 478 19.68 30.11 -19.91
CA GLN A 478 18.38 29.92 -19.24
C GLN A 478 18.17 28.46 -18.84
N GLU A 479 18.58 27.52 -19.70
CA GLU A 479 18.53 26.08 -19.39
C GLU A 479 19.49 25.72 -18.25
N ILE A 480 20.69 26.31 -18.22
CA ILE A 480 21.65 26.13 -17.11
C ILE A 480 21.07 26.72 -15.81
N ALA A 481 20.48 27.91 -15.86
CA ALA A 481 19.86 28.54 -14.71
C ALA A 481 18.65 27.73 -14.19
N GLU A 482 17.84 27.17 -15.08
CA GLU A 482 16.75 26.27 -14.73
C GLU A 482 17.27 24.99 -14.06
N ALA A 483 18.29 24.34 -14.62
CA ALA A 483 18.94 23.18 -14.02
C ALA A 483 19.50 23.49 -12.62
N ALA A 484 20.16 24.64 -12.46
CA ALA A 484 20.65 25.11 -11.15
C ALA A 484 19.49 25.35 -10.16
N SER A 485 18.35 25.86 -10.63
CA SER A 485 17.16 26.07 -9.80
C SER A 485 16.57 24.76 -9.26
N PHE A 486 16.60 23.69 -10.06
CA PHE A 486 16.20 22.35 -9.63
C PHE A 486 17.12 21.84 -8.52
N LEU A 487 18.44 21.94 -8.69
CA LEU A 487 19.41 21.51 -7.68
C LEU A 487 19.32 22.34 -6.40
N LYS A 488 19.07 23.64 -6.51
CA LYS A 488 18.82 24.51 -5.35
C LYS A 488 17.58 24.07 -4.56
N ALA A 489 16.49 23.70 -5.24
CA ALA A 489 15.28 23.20 -4.58
C ALA A 489 15.53 21.84 -3.88
N ILE A 490 16.27 20.93 -4.53
CA ILE A 490 16.69 19.65 -3.93
C ILE A 490 17.52 19.89 -2.68
N VAL A 491 18.58 20.68 -2.77
CA VAL A 491 19.47 20.97 -1.63
C VAL A 491 18.71 21.66 -0.50
N SER A 492 17.83 22.62 -0.81
CA SER A 492 17.02 23.30 0.23
C SER A 492 16.07 22.34 0.95
N THR A 493 15.58 21.30 0.25
CA THR A 493 14.72 20.27 0.84
C THR A 493 15.52 19.26 1.65
N LEU A 494 16.66 18.82 1.12
CA LEU A 494 17.49 17.77 1.73
C LEU A 494 18.37 18.29 2.85
N LYS A 495 18.79 19.56 2.85
CA LYS A 495 19.68 20.10 3.88
C LYS A 495 19.18 19.86 5.32
N PRO A 496 17.94 20.24 5.71
CA PRO A 496 17.45 19.95 7.05
C PRO A 496 17.16 18.46 7.32
N VAL A 497 17.07 17.62 6.28
CA VAL A 497 16.65 16.22 6.39
C VAL A 497 17.82 15.24 6.38
N CYS A 498 18.76 15.44 5.47
CA CYS A 498 19.92 14.60 5.19
C CYS A 498 21.22 15.20 5.73
N GLU A 499 21.33 16.53 5.84
CA GLU A 499 22.54 17.13 6.40
C GLU A 499 22.42 17.21 7.91
N GLY A 500 21.36 17.85 8.42
CA GLY A 500 21.08 18.02 9.86
C GLY A 500 22.23 18.65 10.66
N ASP A 501 21.93 19.15 11.86
CA ASP A 501 22.97 19.73 12.73
C ASP A 501 23.31 18.84 13.93
N ASP A 502 22.44 17.89 14.30
CA ASP A 502 22.56 17.08 15.51
C ASP A 502 22.44 15.57 15.25
N ASN A 503 23.16 14.77 16.04
CA ASN A 503 23.10 13.29 16.06
C ASN A 503 23.30 12.64 14.68
N LEU A 504 24.36 13.05 13.98
CA LEU A 504 24.76 12.45 12.71
C LEU A 504 25.32 11.04 12.92
N ASP A 505 24.94 10.13 12.03
CA ASP A 505 25.58 8.83 11.89
C ASP A 505 27.02 9.01 11.39
N SER A 506 27.99 8.43 12.10
CA SER A 506 29.41 8.61 11.82
C SER A 506 29.82 8.04 10.45
N GLU A 507 29.16 6.97 10.00
CA GLU A 507 29.44 6.30 8.75
C GLU A 507 28.77 7.00 7.58
N MET A 508 27.45 7.24 7.64
CA MET A 508 26.72 7.82 6.51
C MET A 508 26.84 9.34 6.42
N GLY A 509 27.14 10.03 7.52
CA GLY A 509 27.20 11.50 7.56
C GLY A 509 25.82 12.15 7.38
N ILE A 510 24.75 11.48 7.80
CA ILE A 510 23.37 11.97 7.77
C ILE A 510 22.73 11.74 9.15
N PRO A 511 21.58 12.36 9.49
CA PRO A 511 20.91 12.12 10.76
C PRO A 511 20.69 10.63 11.05
N LYS A 512 21.00 10.20 12.28
CA LYS A 512 21.01 8.79 12.68
C LYS A 512 19.70 8.05 12.41
N GLU A 513 18.56 8.70 12.64
CA GLU A 513 17.25 8.09 12.37
C GLU A 513 17.05 7.74 10.90
N LEU A 514 17.51 8.61 9.99
CA LEU A 514 17.45 8.38 8.55
C LEU A 514 18.45 7.30 8.11
N ALA A 515 19.67 7.32 8.66
CA ALA A 515 20.66 6.27 8.41
C ALA A 515 20.15 4.89 8.85
N ASP A 516 19.54 4.81 10.03
CA ASP A 516 18.89 3.61 10.55
C ASP A 516 17.75 3.13 9.65
N ASP A 517 16.94 4.05 9.11
CA ASP A 517 15.87 3.72 8.16
C ASP A 517 16.44 3.16 6.85
N PHE A 518 17.48 3.78 6.28
CA PHE A 518 18.18 3.24 5.11
C PHE A 518 18.72 1.83 5.35
N ARG A 519 19.26 1.54 6.53
CA ARG A 519 19.81 0.21 6.86
C ARG A 519 18.74 -0.86 7.06
N ARG A 520 17.55 -0.52 7.58
CA ARG A 520 16.52 -1.51 7.99
C ARG A 520 15.35 -1.63 7.02
N ARG A 521 15.07 -0.59 6.24
CA ARG A 521 13.97 -0.58 5.29
C ARG A 521 14.19 -1.64 4.21
N ALA A 522 13.09 -2.14 3.65
CA ALA A 522 13.15 -3.01 2.48
C ALA A 522 13.96 -2.34 1.36
N PHE A 523 14.92 -3.07 0.77
CA PHE A 523 15.91 -2.52 -0.17
C PHE A 523 15.26 -1.78 -1.35
N ASN A 524 14.14 -2.32 -1.86
CA ASN A 524 13.38 -1.72 -2.96
C ASN A 524 12.73 -0.37 -2.62
N ARG A 525 12.69 0.03 -1.35
CA ARG A 525 12.24 1.36 -0.92
C ARG A 525 13.37 2.24 -0.45
N ALA A 526 14.52 1.66 -0.08
CA ALA A 526 15.70 2.42 0.31
C ALA A 526 16.48 2.90 -0.93
N LEU A 527 16.63 2.03 -1.94
CA LEU A 527 17.28 2.34 -3.22
C LEU A 527 16.61 3.47 -4.00
N ASN A 528 15.37 3.76 -3.64
CA ASN A 528 14.65 4.92 -4.04
C ASN A 528 15.45 6.19 -3.69
N GLY A 529 15.50 6.53 -2.41
CA GLY A 529 16.25 7.70 -1.94
C GLY A 529 17.71 7.67 -2.39
N ILE A 530 18.37 6.52 -2.32
CA ILE A 530 19.78 6.40 -2.73
C ILE A 530 19.99 6.72 -4.21
N GLY A 531 19.13 6.24 -5.12
CA GLY A 531 19.22 6.55 -6.54
C GLY A 531 19.01 8.03 -6.83
N THR A 532 18.10 8.70 -6.11
CA THR A 532 17.93 10.16 -6.23
C THR A 532 19.11 10.94 -5.66
N ILE A 533 19.64 10.54 -4.49
CA ILE A 533 20.82 11.17 -3.88
C ILE A 533 22.03 11.03 -4.83
N ALA A 534 22.27 9.85 -5.39
CA ALA A 534 23.36 9.62 -6.35
C ALA A 534 23.21 10.52 -7.61
N MET A 535 22.01 10.56 -8.18
CA MET A 535 21.73 11.40 -9.36
C MET A 535 21.91 12.90 -9.07
N ALA A 536 21.42 13.37 -7.92
CA ALA A 536 21.58 14.76 -7.47
C ALA A 536 23.05 15.10 -7.20
N THR A 537 23.82 14.16 -6.64
CA THR A 537 25.26 14.30 -6.40
C THR A 537 26.01 14.54 -7.70
N ALA A 538 25.81 13.68 -8.69
CA ALA A 538 26.45 13.83 -10.00
C ALA A 538 26.03 15.14 -10.69
N ALA A 539 24.76 15.53 -10.57
CA ALA A 539 24.29 16.81 -11.11
C ALA A 539 24.93 18.03 -10.41
N LEU A 540 25.16 17.96 -9.10
CA LEU A 540 25.88 19.02 -8.36
C LEU A 540 27.34 19.10 -8.78
N GLU A 541 28.01 17.97 -9.02
CA GLU A 541 29.37 17.93 -9.59
C GLU A 541 29.39 18.56 -10.97
N ASP A 542 28.43 18.24 -11.84
CA ASP A 542 28.28 18.86 -13.16
C ASP A 542 28.10 20.38 -13.04
N LEU A 543 27.20 20.84 -12.15
CA LEU A 543 26.97 22.26 -11.89
C LEU A 543 28.23 22.96 -11.39
N GLN A 544 28.95 22.33 -10.46
CA GLN A 544 30.19 22.85 -9.87
C GLN A 544 31.23 23.16 -10.96
N VAL A 545 31.35 22.26 -11.96
CA VAL A 545 32.24 22.45 -13.11
C VAL A 545 31.74 23.54 -14.04
N VAL A 546 30.45 23.54 -14.40
CA VAL A 546 29.87 24.54 -15.33
C VAL A 546 30.02 25.96 -14.80
N VAL A 547 29.72 26.18 -13.52
CA VAL A 547 29.77 27.51 -12.89
C VAL A 547 31.11 27.83 -12.23
N LYS A 548 32.11 26.94 -12.37
CA LYS A 548 33.48 27.13 -11.86
C LYS A 548 33.53 27.53 -10.38
N THR A 549 32.85 26.76 -9.52
CA THR A 549 32.84 26.97 -8.07
C THR A 549 33.41 25.77 -7.32
N SER A 550 33.65 25.90 -6.02
CA SER A 550 33.91 24.78 -5.10
C SER A 550 32.92 24.78 -3.92
N ALA A 551 31.98 25.73 -3.90
CA ALA A 551 31.05 25.92 -2.79
C ALA A 551 30.07 24.76 -2.59
N LEU A 552 29.92 23.88 -3.59
CA LEU A 552 29.03 22.73 -3.56
C LEU A 552 29.71 21.46 -3.01
N GLN A 553 31.04 21.47 -2.89
CA GLN A 553 31.83 20.29 -2.51
C GLN A 553 31.40 19.67 -1.17
N PRO A 554 31.11 20.43 -0.10
CA PRO A 554 30.68 19.84 1.17
C PRO A 554 29.37 19.04 1.05
N GLN A 555 28.42 19.52 0.24
CA GLN A 555 27.16 18.81 -0.03
C GLN A 555 27.41 17.56 -0.87
N ILE A 556 28.22 17.68 -1.92
CA ILE A 556 28.64 16.56 -2.78
C ILE A 556 29.28 15.45 -1.93
N ASP A 557 30.28 15.78 -1.11
CA ASP A 557 31.01 14.79 -0.29
C ASP A 557 30.09 14.04 0.67
N ARG A 558 29.13 14.74 1.28
CA ARG A 558 28.17 14.14 2.19
C ARG A 558 27.23 13.17 1.48
N TYR A 559 26.69 13.56 0.34
CA TYR A 559 25.83 12.67 -0.45
C TYR A 559 26.59 11.47 -1.00
N ARG A 560 27.83 11.66 -1.47
CA ARG A 560 28.74 10.57 -1.87
C ARG A 560 28.95 9.58 -0.72
N LYS A 561 29.21 10.08 0.48
CA LYS A 561 29.39 9.27 1.70
C LYS A 561 28.15 8.45 2.03
N CYS A 562 26.96 9.05 1.98
CA CYS A 562 25.68 8.36 2.18
C CYS A 562 25.48 7.20 1.18
N VAL A 563 25.67 7.45 -0.12
CA VAL A 563 25.50 6.42 -1.17
C VAL A 563 26.51 5.29 -0.99
N ARG A 564 27.79 5.62 -0.75
CA ARG A 564 28.86 4.63 -0.57
C ARG A 564 28.60 3.72 0.62
N GLU A 565 28.28 4.28 1.78
CA GLU A 565 28.03 3.46 2.97
C GLU A 565 26.74 2.64 2.86
N TYR A 566 25.73 3.13 2.13
CA TYR A 566 24.56 2.31 1.82
C TYR A 566 24.93 1.05 1.03
N PHE A 567 25.71 1.17 -0.05
CA PHE A 567 26.14 0.01 -0.84
C PHE A 567 27.07 -0.92 -0.07
N LYS A 568 27.95 -0.38 0.78
CA LYS A 568 28.76 -1.19 1.70
C LYS A 568 27.87 -2.03 2.63
N ASN A 569 26.90 -1.41 3.29
CA ASN A 569 25.93 -2.12 4.15
C ASN A 569 25.10 -3.13 3.37
N TRP A 570 24.64 -2.77 2.17
CA TRP A 570 23.83 -3.68 1.37
C TRP A 570 24.62 -4.90 0.87
N LYS A 571 25.87 -4.71 0.46
CA LYS A 571 26.77 -5.81 0.08
C LYS A 571 27.10 -6.71 1.27
N SER A 572 27.20 -6.18 2.50
CA SER A 572 27.40 -7.00 3.71
C SER A 572 26.17 -7.80 4.12
N GLU A 573 24.98 -7.23 3.97
CA GLU A 573 23.71 -7.95 4.20
C GLU A 573 23.42 -8.99 3.10
N GLY A 574 23.80 -8.68 1.86
CA GLY A 574 23.67 -9.55 0.71
C GLY A 574 24.71 -10.67 0.63
N CYS A 575 24.72 -11.35 -0.51
CA CYS A 575 25.62 -12.46 -0.81
C CYS A 575 26.30 -12.19 -2.14
N LEU A 576 27.53 -11.68 -2.07
CA LEU A 576 28.48 -11.71 -3.18
C LEU A 576 29.23 -13.03 -3.11
N TYR A 577 28.99 -13.92 -4.09
CA TYR A 577 29.58 -15.25 -4.11
C TYR A 577 30.13 -15.60 -5.49
N THR A 578 31.38 -16.04 -5.54
CA THR A 578 32.02 -16.53 -6.76
C THR A 578 31.89 -18.04 -6.84
N GLU A 579 31.22 -18.52 -7.88
CA GLU A 579 31.07 -19.95 -8.14
C GLU A 579 32.37 -20.56 -8.69
N ALA A 580 32.42 -21.89 -8.72
CA ALA A 580 33.57 -22.62 -9.28
C ALA A 580 33.81 -22.37 -10.77
N ASP A 581 32.82 -21.82 -11.49
CA ASP A 581 32.95 -21.40 -12.88
C ASP A 581 33.61 -20.01 -13.04
N GLY A 582 34.07 -19.41 -11.94
CA GLY A 582 34.71 -18.11 -11.88
C GLY A 582 33.74 -16.93 -11.94
N LYS A 583 32.42 -17.15 -12.05
CA LYS A 583 31.44 -16.05 -12.09
C LYS A 583 31.03 -15.65 -10.69
N THR A 584 30.99 -14.35 -10.45
CA THR A 584 30.43 -13.77 -9.23
C THR A 584 28.93 -13.54 -9.39
N TYR A 585 28.18 -13.77 -8.33
CA TYR A 585 26.74 -13.62 -8.24
C TYR A 585 26.40 -12.72 -7.07
N PHE A 586 25.43 -11.83 -7.24
CA PHE A 586 24.86 -11.05 -6.14
C PHE A 586 23.38 -11.36 -5.96
N TYR A 587 22.99 -11.60 -4.71
CA TYR A 587 21.61 -11.68 -4.28
C TYR A 587 21.50 -11.29 -2.79
N TYR A 588 20.31 -10.98 -2.30
CA TYR A 588 20.13 -10.44 -0.95
C TYR A 588 18.79 -10.87 -0.36
N PRO A 589 18.61 -10.81 0.98
CA PRO A 589 17.35 -11.14 1.60
C PRO A 589 16.32 -10.02 1.44
N TYR A 590 15.02 -10.31 1.43
CA TYR A 590 13.97 -9.29 1.24
C TYR A 590 14.09 -8.05 2.16
N ILE A 591 14.54 -8.26 3.41
CA ILE A 591 14.78 -7.19 4.39
C ILE A 591 16.11 -7.46 5.12
N ALA A 592 16.83 -6.38 5.43
CA ALA A 592 18.05 -6.42 6.23
C ALA A 592 17.78 -6.95 7.66
N GLY A 593 18.76 -7.61 8.25
CA GLY A 593 18.67 -8.14 9.62
C GLY A 593 17.64 -9.26 9.83
N GLY A 594 17.16 -9.91 8.76
CA GLY A 594 16.39 -11.14 8.87
C GLY A 594 17.27 -12.29 9.38
N ASP A 595 16.67 -13.28 10.07
CA ASP A 595 17.34 -14.53 10.47
C ASP A 595 17.67 -15.38 9.25
N THR A 596 18.67 -14.96 8.47
CA THR A 596 19.13 -15.67 7.27
C THR A 596 20.26 -16.59 7.64
N LYS A 597 20.11 -17.88 7.34
CA LYS A 597 21.18 -18.86 7.56
C LYS A 597 22.24 -18.68 6.49
N ARG A 598 23.51 -18.67 6.90
CA ARG A 598 24.65 -18.78 5.98
C ARG A 598 25.30 -20.15 6.12
N GLN A 599 25.71 -20.75 5.01
CA GLN A 599 26.48 -21.99 4.98
C GLN A 599 27.64 -21.81 3.99
N ASN A 600 28.88 -21.95 4.46
CA ASN A 600 30.08 -21.75 3.63
C ASN A 600 30.08 -20.40 2.89
N GLY A 601 29.64 -19.33 3.56
CA GLY A 601 29.52 -17.98 2.98
C GLY A 601 28.25 -17.74 2.15
N LEU A 602 27.59 -18.81 1.66
CA LEU A 602 26.34 -18.72 0.90
C LEU A 602 25.17 -18.35 1.80
N LEU A 603 24.30 -17.47 1.31
CA LEU A 603 23.04 -17.13 1.95
C LEU A 603 21.97 -18.17 1.58
N LEU A 604 21.61 -19.04 2.54
CA LEU A 604 20.62 -20.10 2.39
C LEU A 604 19.30 -19.71 3.09
N GLY A 605 18.66 -18.67 2.57
CA GLY A 605 17.35 -18.24 3.06
C GLY A 605 17.04 -16.78 2.73
N GLY A 606 15.75 -16.46 2.61
CA GLY A 606 15.28 -15.08 2.52
C GLY A 606 15.51 -14.36 1.19
N ALA A 607 16.15 -15.01 0.20
CA ALA A 607 16.37 -14.45 -1.13
C ALA A 607 15.12 -13.80 -1.70
N ASP A 608 15.28 -12.58 -2.22
CA ASP A 608 14.16 -11.80 -2.71
C ASP A 608 13.52 -12.41 -3.96
N ASP A 609 12.21 -12.20 -4.13
CA ASP A 609 11.49 -12.64 -5.32
C ASP A 609 11.77 -11.72 -6.51
N GLN A 610 11.69 -12.25 -7.74
CA GLN A 610 11.97 -11.52 -8.98
C GLN A 610 11.27 -10.15 -9.06
N GLY A 611 10.05 -10.03 -8.51
CA GLY A 611 9.28 -8.80 -8.55
C GLY A 611 9.93 -7.71 -7.70
N HIS A 612 10.10 -7.96 -6.41
CA HIS A 612 10.76 -7.01 -5.50
C HIS A 612 12.23 -6.78 -5.87
N TYR A 613 12.94 -7.83 -6.30
CA TYR A 613 14.32 -7.72 -6.76
C TYR A 613 14.45 -6.75 -7.92
N SER A 614 13.55 -6.84 -8.91
CA SER A 614 13.54 -5.94 -10.08
C SER A 614 13.35 -4.46 -9.71
N HIS A 615 12.59 -4.16 -8.65
CA HIS A 615 12.39 -2.79 -8.19
C HIS A 615 13.67 -2.20 -7.59
N SER A 616 14.38 -2.97 -6.75
CA SER A 616 15.68 -2.57 -6.22
C SER A 616 16.66 -2.29 -7.36
N MET A 617 16.71 -3.17 -8.36
CA MET A 617 17.64 -3.04 -9.47
C MET A 617 17.47 -1.77 -10.29
N GLN A 618 16.24 -1.25 -10.42
CA GLN A 618 16.04 0.04 -11.07
C GLN A 618 16.81 1.15 -10.34
N GLY A 619 16.75 1.21 -9.01
CA GLY A 619 17.53 2.17 -8.22
C GLY A 619 19.04 1.95 -8.37
N VAL A 620 19.51 0.70 -8.42
CA VAL A 620 20.94 0.40 -8.66
C VAL A 620 21.41 0.93 -10.01
N MET A 621 20.64 0.72 -11.07
CA MET A 621 21.00 1.21 -12.41
C MET A 621 21.09 2.73 -12.44
N LEU A 622 20.26 3.45 -11.67
CA LEU A 622 20.41 4.90 -11.51
C LEU A 622 21.72 5.29 -10.85
N VAL A 623 22.17 4.52 -9.85
CA VAL A 623 23.46 4.74 -9.18
C VAL A 623 24.63 4.39 -10.09
N HIS A 624 24.55 3.28 -10.84
CA HIS A 624 25.57 2.91 -11.85
C HIS A 624 25.72 4.01 -12.90
N ASP A 625 24.61 4.54 -13.43
CA ASP A 625 24.68 5.61 -14.40
C ASP A 625 25.18 6.93 -13.79
N ALA A 626 24.88 7.20 -12.52
CA ALA A 626 25.23 8.42 -11.81
C ALA A 626 26.67 8.48 -11.31
N THR A 627 27.01 7.51 -10.48
CA THR A 627 28.20 7.47 -9.63
C THR A 627 28.60 6.00 -9.40
N PRO A 628 29.00 5.27 -10.46
CA PRO A 628 29.27 3.83 -10.36
C PRO A 628 30.36 3.51 -9.34
N GLU A 629 31.32 4.42 -9.15
CA GLU A 629 32.42 4.31 -8.20
C GLU A 629 31.98 4.34 -6.72
N LEU A 630 30.70 4.64 -6.43
CA LEU A 630 30.14 4.59 -5.08
C LEU A 630 29.56 3.22 -4.71
N GLY A 631 29.78 2.19 -5.53
CA GLY A 631 29.52 0.80 -5.17
C GLY A 631 28.52 0.07 -6.09
N ALA A 632 27.96 0.75 -7.08
CA ALA A 632 27.20 0.14 -8.17
C ALA A 632 28.07 0.03 -9.44
N ASP A 633 29.32 -0.40 -9.29
CA ASP A 633 30.31 -0.56 -10.35
C ASP A 633 29.96 -1.71 -11.33
N ASP A 634 30.72 -1.80 -12.42
CA ASP A 634 30.55 -2.82 -13.46
C ASP A 634 30.66 -4.26 -12.91
N GLU A 635 31.59 -4.52 -12.00
CA GLU A 635 31.75 -5.86 -11.39
C GLU A 635 30.51 -6.27 -10.60
N PHE A 636 29.97 -5.35 -9.80
CA PHE A 636 28.74 -5.55 -9.06
C PHE A 636 27.54 -5.75 -9.99
N MET A 637 27.41 -4.92 -11.03
CA MET A 637 26.33 -5.02 -12.01
C MET A 637 26.39 -6.32 -12.81
N THR A 638 27.58 -6.80 -13.18
CA THR A 638 27.78 -8.13 -13.78
C THR A 638 27.41 -9.24 -12.80
N ALA A 639 27.74 -9.11 -11.51
CA ALA A 639 27.34 -10.10 -10.51
C ALA A 639 25.81 -10.20 -10.35
N VAL A 640 25.11 -9.07 -10.40
CA VAL A 640 23.65 -9.02 -10.46
C VAL A 640 23.13 -9.68 -11.74
N ALA A 641 23.69 -9.33 -12.90
CA ALA A 641 23.27 -9.86 -14.19
C ALA A 641 23.44 -11.40 -14.27
N ASN A 642 24.52 -11.93 -13.70
CA ASN A 642 24.74 -13.37 -13.55
C ASN A 642 23.64 -14.05 -12.73
N ALA A 643 23.21 -13.46 -11.62
CA ALA A 643 22.14 -14.00 -10.78
C ALA A 643 20.78 -13.96 -11.46
N VAL A 644 20.46 -12.86 -12.15
CA VAL A 644 19.24 -12.72 -12.95
C VAL A 644 19.20 -13.72 -14.09
N TYR A 645 20.30 -13.85 -14.85
CA TYR A 645 20.40 -14.82 -15.94
C TYR A 645 20.21 -16.25 -15.43
N HIS A 646 20.95 -16.64 -14.37
CA HIS A 646 20.80 -17.96 -13.78
C HIS A 646 19.36 -18.24 -13.38
N ASN A 647 18.73 -17.32 -12.64
CA ASN A 647 17.36 -17.46 -12.17
C ASN A 647 16.37 -17.71 -13.31
N SER A 648 16.60 -17.10 -14.48
CA SER A 648 15.72 -17.19 -15.64
C SER A 648 15.51 -18.63 -16.15
N TYR A 649 16.49 -19.51 -15.94
CA TYR A 649 16.43 -20.93 -16.32
C TYR A 649 15.99 -21.85 -15.18
N THR A 650 15.80 -21.32 -13.97
CA THR A 650 15.36 -22.12 -12.82
C THR A 650 13.83 -22.29 -12.80
N LYS A 651 13.36 -23.29 -12.05
CA LYS A 651 11.92 -23.43 -11.76
C LYS A 651 11.45 -22.41 -10.70
N ASN A 652 12.38 -21.78 -9.99
CA ASN A 652 12.16 -20.95 -8.80
C ASN A 652 12.19 -19.46 -9.16
N GLY A 653 11.34 -18.65 -8.53
CA GLY A 653 11.26 -17.21 -8.78
C GLY A 653 12.15 -16.32 -7.91
N SER A 654 13.00 -16.89 -7.04
CA SER A 654 13.89 -16.09 -6.18
C SER A 654 15.28 -15.99 -6.80
N ILE A 655 15.86 -14.79 -6.80
CA ILE A 655 17.17 -14.55 -7.38
C ILE A 655 18.25 -15.06 -6.42
N GLN A 656 19.06 -16.01 -6.86
CA GLN A 656 20.17 -16.58 -6.08
C GLN A 656 21.26 -17.15 -6.99
N CYS A 657 22.39 -17.59 -6.42
CA CYS A 657 23.45 -18.24 -7.18
C CYS A 657 23.20 -19.77 -7.36
N PRO A 658 23.85 -20.42 -8.35
CA PRO A 658 23.70 -21.86 -8.60
C PRO A 658 23.91 -22.76 -7.38
N SER A 659 24.92 -22.50 -6.55
CA SER A 659 25.21 -23.32 -5.37
C SER A 659 24.14 -23.17 -4.30
N ALA A 660 23.64 -21.95 -4.08
CA ALA A 660 22.51 -21.73 -3.16
C ALA A 660 21.24 -22.44 -3.66
N ASP A 661 20.94 -22.38 -4.96
CA ASP A 661 19.78 -23.06 -5.55
C ASP A 661 19.89 -24.59 -5.46
N LYS A 662 21.09 -25.15 -5.58
CA LYS A 662 21.32 -26.60 -5.41
C LYS A 662 21.12 -27.06 -3.96
N ILE A 663 21.60 -26.30 -2.98
CA ILE A 663 21.49 -26.68 -1.57
C ILE A 663 20.06 -26.50 -1.06
N GLN A 664 19.48 -25.32 -1.33
CA GLN A 664 18.15 -24.97 -0.89
C GLN A 664 17.48 -24.10 -1.95
N PRO A 665 16.78 -24.69 -2.93
CA PRO A 665 16.01 -23.91 -3.89
C PRO A 665 14.94 -23.12 -3.14
N LEU A 666 15.08 -21.80 -3.09
CA LEU A 666 14.14 -20.94 -2.41
C LEU A 666 13.11 -20.48 -3.42
N SER A 667 11.86 -20.88 -3.26
CA SER A 667 10.77 -20.06 -3.79
C SER A 667 9.42 -20.35 -3.17
N ARG A 668 8.61 -19.30 -3.09
CA ARG A 668 7.15 -19.38 -2.86
C ARG A 668 6.35 -19.35 -4.17
N LYS A 669 6.99 -19.09 -5.33
CA LYS A 669 6.38 -18.93 -6.66
C LYS A 669 7.28 -19.43 -7.81
N LYS A 670 6.71 -20.03 -8.85
CA LYS A 670 7.50 -20.41 -10.04
C LYS A 670 8.03 -19.16 -10.75
N PHE A 671 9.21 -19.23 -11.35
CA PHE A 671 9.64 -18.18 -12.29
C PHE A 671 8.58 -18.07 -13.39
N GLY A 672 8.09 -16.85 -13.58
CA GLY A 672 6.90 -16.53 -14.36
C GLY A 672 7.22 -15.89 -15.71
N ALA A 673 6.47 -14.84 -16.03
CA ALA A 673 6.67 -14.04 -17.24
C ALA A 673 7.99 -13.25 -17.19
N PRO A 674 8.57 -12.89 -18.36
CA PRO A 674 9.72 -12.00 -18.45
C PRO A 674 9.50 -10.73 -17.65
N ILE A 675 10.55 -10.26 -16.97
CA ILE A 675 10.55 -8.98 -16.27
C ILE A 675 11.40 -8.00 -17.08
N ASP A 676 10.75 -7.12 -17.84
CA ASP A 676 11.38 -6.11 -18.71
C ASP A 676 12.43 -5.24 -18.00
N ARG A 677 12.25 -4.98 -16.69
CA ARG A 677 13.22 -4.26 -15.85
C ARG A 677 14.58 -4.95 -15.78
N PHE A 678 14.66 -6.24 -16.06
CA PHE A 678 15.92 -6.97 -16.13
C PHE A 678 16.63 -6.87 -17.48
N TYR A 679 15.98 -6.38 -18.54
CA TYR A 679 16.58 -6.32 -19.88
C TYR A 679 17.81 -5.41 -19.92
N MET A 680 17.86 -4.39 -19.06
CA MET A 680 19.04 -3.53 -18.93
C MET A 680 20.31 -4.29 -18.52
N PHE A 681 20.19 -5.47 -17.89
CA PHE A 681 21.33 -6.31 -17.52
C PHE A 681 21.96 -7.06 -18.69
N GLU A 682 21.32 -7.05 -19.87
CA GLU A 682 21.95 -7.44 -21.12
C GLU A 682 23.24 -6.65 -21.37
N ALA A 683 23.32 -5.41 -20.84
CA ALA A 683 24.51 -4.61 -20.96
C ALA A 683 25.72 -5.15 -20.19
N PHE A 684 25.52 -6.02 -19.19
CA PHE A 684 26.57 -6.54 -18.31
C PHE A 684 26.81 -8.04 -18.48
N ARG A 685 25.85 -8.73 -19.11
CA ARG A 685 25.90 -10.14 -19.43
C ARG A 685 25.00 -10.40 -20.65
N ASP A 686 25.59 -10.87 -21.73
CA ASP A 686 24.82 -11.24 -22.92
C ASP A 686 23.87 -12.42 -22.65
N GLY A 687 22.72 -12.39 -23.31
CA GLY A 687 21.68 -13.41 -23.24
C GLY A 687 20.74 -13.28 -22.05
N VAL A 688 20.80 -12.20 -21.26
CA VAL A 688 19.82 -11.94 -20.18
C VAL A 688 18.40 -11.81 -20.75
N ILE A 689 18.21 -11.07 -21.84
CA ILE A 689 16.92 -10.90 -22.50
C ILE A 689 16.40 -12.26 -22.99
N GLU A 690 17.26 -13.03 -23.67
CA GLU A 690 16.90 -14.38 -24.11
C GLU A 690 16.53 -15.29 -22.93
N GLY A 691 17.32 -15.23 -21.85
CA GLY A 691 17.10 -15.97 -20.62
C GLY A 691 15.75 -15.66 -19.99
N GLN A 692 15.40 -14.38 -19.86
CA GLN A 692 14.08 -13.94 -19.35
C GLN A 692 12.93 -14.53 -20.15
N CYS A 693 13.12 -14.70 -21.46
CA CYS A 693 12.18 -15.30 -22.38
C CYS A 693 12.29 -16.84 -22.49
N SER A 694 13.16 -17.51 -21.74
CA SER A 694 13.51 -18.93 -21.94
C SER A 694 12.33 -19.91 -21.86
N LYS A 695 11.25 -19.54 -21.17
CA LYS A 695 10.04 -20.38 -20.99
C LYS A 695 8.91 -20.09 -21.97
N LEU A 696 9.10 -19.13 -22.86
CA LEU A 696 8.12 -18.74 -23.88
C LEU A 696 8.40 -19.49 -25.18
N SER A 697 7.34 -19.82 -25.91
CA SER A 697 7.44 -20.29 -27.30
C SER A 697 8.02 -19.20 -28.20
N PRO A 698 8.61 -19.55 -29.37
CA PRO A 698 9.20 -18.56 -30.28
C PRO A 698 8.25 -17.40 -30.65
N SER A 699 6.97 -17.68 -30.90
CA SER A 699 5.97 -16.65 -31.21
C SER A 699 5.65 -15.75 -30.02
N GLU A 700 5.56 -16.31 -28.81
CA GLU A 700 5.39 -15.53 -27.58
C GLU A 700 6.61 -14.66 -27.29
N LYS A 701 7.83 -15.14 -27.56
CA LYS A 701 9.06 -14.33 -27.42
C LYS A 701 9.02 -13.12 -28.34
N VAL A 702 8.66 -13.32 -29.61
CA VAL A 702 8.52 -12.23 -30.58
C VAL A 702 7.46 -11.24 -30.08
N SER A 703 6.27 -11.73 -29.71
CA SER A 703 5.18 -10.88 -29.21
C SER A 703 5.60 -10.03 -28.00
N VAL A 704 6.15 -10.65 -26.96
CA VAL A 704 6.59 -9.95 -25.74
C VAL A 704 7.72 -8.96 -26.02
N ASN A 705 8.68 -9.32 -26.89
CA ASN A 705 9.80 -8.43 -27.21
C ASN A 705 9.44 -7.33 -28.21
N SER A 706 8.34 -7.46 -28.96
CA SER A 706 7.74 -6.41 -29.78
C SER A 706 6.97 -5.38 -28.95
N GLU A 707 6.62 -5.67 -27.70
CA GLU A 707 5.97 -4.68 -26.84
C GLU A 707 6.85 -3.44 -26.61
N TYR A 708 6.23 -2.26 -26.56
CA TYR A 708 6.91 -0.98 -26.31
C TYR A 708 7.93 -1.04 -25.17
N SER A 709 7.52 -1.58 -24.02
CA SER A 709 8.37 -1.61 -22.82
C SER A 709 9.63 -2.43 -23.10
N SER A 710 9.48 -3.60 -23.71
CA SER A 710 10.60 -4.46 -24.07
C SER A 710 11.53 -3.79 -25.09
N ARG A 711 10.98 -3.20 -26.16
CA ARG A 711 11.76 -2.46 -27.18
C ARG A 711 12.57 -1.32 -26.56
N LEU A 712 11.93 -0.48 -25.73
CA LEU A 712 12.62 0.60 -25.03
C LEU A 712 13.71 0.08 -24.09
N LYS A 713 13.46 -0.98 -23.31
CA LYS A 713 14.44 -1.51 -22.37
C LYS A 713 15.63 -2.15 -23.10
N THR A 714 15.40 -2.80 -24.23
CA THR A 714 16.48 -3.31 -25.09
C THR A 714 17.34 -2.17 -25.65
N LEU A 715 16.72 -1.09 -26.15
CA LEU A 715 17.46 0.07 -26.64
C LEU A 715 18.25 0.76 -25.51
N HIS A 716 17.66 0.85 -24.31
CA HIS A 716 18.38 1.33 -23.13
C HIS A 716 19.53 0.41 -22.71
N ALA A 717 19.42 -0.91 -22.92
CA ALA A 717 20.54 -1.82 -22.70
C ALA A 717 21.68 -1.56 -23.69
N GLN A 718 21.39 -1.27 -24.97
CA GLN A 718 22.41 -0.83 -25.93
C GLN A 718 23.10 0.46 -25.47
N TYR A 719 22.32 1.43 -24.98
CA TYR A 719 22.86 2.64 -24.37
C TYR A 719 23.83 2.33 -23.23
N LEU A 720 23.45 1.44 -22.31
CA LEU A 720 24.33 1.05 -21.20
C LEU A 720 25.58 0.30 -21.68
N LYS A 721 25.49 -0.56 -22.71
CA LYS A 721 26.67 -1.18 -23.34
C LYS A 721 27.65 -0.09 -23.82
N ALA A 722 27.15 0.89 -24.57
CA ALA A 722 27.96 2.00 -25.08
C ALA A 722 28.49 2.93 -23.97
N LEU A 723 27.73 3.16 -22.90
CA LEU A 723 28.16 3.95 -21.75
C LEU A 723 29.34 3.31 -21.02
N ARG A 724 29.36 1.98 -20.91
CA ARG A 724 30.46 1.24 -20.27
C ARG A 724 31.76 1.38 -21.05
N GLU A 725 31.67 1.44 -22.38
CA GLU A 725 32.82 1.70 -23.26
C GLU A 725 33.22 3.18 -23.26
N ASN A 726 32.25 4.09 -23.10
CA ASN A 726 32.47 5.53 -23.08
C ASN A 726 31.69 6.21 -21.92
N PRO A 727 32.29 6.36 -20.72
CA PRO A 727 31.65 6.98 -19.57
C PRO A 727 31.16 8.43 -19.80
N GLY A 728 31.73 9.11 -20.81
CA GLY A 728 31.33 10.45 -21.24
C GLY A 728 30.08 10.49 -22.12
N LEU A 729 29.45 9.35 -22.43
CA LEU A 729 28.23 9.27 -23.24
C LEU A 729 27.04 9.91 -22.51
N ILE A 730 26.27 10.75 -23.20
CA ILE A 730 25.07 11.41 -22.65
C ILE A 730 23.81 10.66 -23.09
N HIS A 731 23.76 10.26 -24.34
CA HIS A 731 22.76 9.38 -24.91
C HIS A 731 23.43 8.55 -26.01
N LEU A 732 22.82 7.43 -26.38
CA LEU A 732 23.20 6.60 -27.53
C LEU A 732 23.05 7.42 -28.83
#